data_AF-A0AAU2XUF2-F1
#
_entry.id   AF-A0AAU2XUF2-F1
#
_cell.length_a   1.000
_cell.length_b   1.000
_cell.length_c   1.000
_cell.angle_alpha   90.00
_cell.angle_beta   90.00
_cell.angle_gamma   90.00
#
_symmetry.space_group_name_H-M   'P 1'
#
loop_
_entity.id
_entity.type
_entity.pdbx_description
1 polymer ?
#
loop_
_entity_poly.entity_id
_entity_poly.type
_entity_poly.pdbx_seq_one_letter_code
_entity_poly.pdbx_strand_id
1 'polypeptide(L)'
;MTGLERGGRGVAGGGPLLLGVRHHGPGSARAVRAALDAARPRVVLIEGPPEADALIPLASEEDMRPPVALLAHAVDEPGRSAFWPFAEFSPEWVAIRWALQHEVPARFIDLPATHTLAWEKEEGDETGKGAGGGGEGDSAAAGAAGADAETATDAEPGGGAHTGAGAGAGPNARVDAAPDADADADADADADADAGADVEAGPQTSATAADGSPVAADVRIDPLAVLAEAAGYDDPERWWEDVVEHRGVGEGDAFAPFVVLEEAMGALREAYGSGGHDRDLVREAYMRLQVRAAQREFGDAVAVVCGAWHVPALRQRTAVAADRALVKGLPKVKADMTWVPWTYRRLSRFSGYGAGIDSPGWYGHLFAAPDRPVERWMTKVAGLFRDEDRIVSSAHVIEAVRLAETLAAMRGRPLPGLGETTDAVRAVMCEGSDVPLALVHDRLVVGDVLGEVPQAAPAVPLQRDLDRIQRRLRLKPEALERELELDLRKETDAERSRLLHRLRLLGVAWGEPAASRGSTGTFRETWRLRWEPELSVRVAEAGVWGTTVLAAATAKAEADAVSAQALADVTGLAERCLLAELPEALPVVMQVLADRAALDTDVGHLAQALPALVRSLRYGDVRGTDTGALAGVAAGLAERIFVGLPPACAALDADAAEEMRRHVDAVHGAVGLLGDVPAPDHRDLRGRWHSVLRVLSARDTVPGVVRGRAVRLLLDEGELGQDEAARVMGLVLSPGTPPGDAAAWIEGFVGGGSGGGMLLVHDERLLGLVDAWLTGVPAEAFTDVLPLLRRTFSAYEPGVRRTLGELVRRGPGERGSVSAAGTGIPGFAADLDAGRADAVLPVVRLLLGLDEPGGGPSGPSGGPGEVEKDVDNDLAGVAG
;
A
#
# COMPACT_ATOMS: atom_id res chain seq x y z
N MET A 1 70.76 -13.10 -16.44
CA MET A 1 71.01 -13.22 -17.90
C MET A 1 69.78 -13.90 -18.48
N THR A 2 69.01 -13.38 -19.42
CA THR A 2 68.99 -12.08 -20.14
C THR A 2 67.60 -11.46 -19.93
N GLY A 3 67.39 -10.16 -19.81
CA GLY A 3 67.85 -9.14 -20.75
C GLY A 3 66.79 -8.88 -21.84
N LEU A 4 65.52 -8.67 -21.45
CA LEU A 4 64.48 -8.08 -22.31
C LEU A 4 63.87 -6.88 -21.60
N GLU A 5 63.76 -5.78 -22.32
CA GLU A 5 63.23 -4.52 -21.82
C GLU A 5 61.71 -4.61 -21.66
N ARG A 6 61.18 -4.13 -20.53
CA ARG A 6 59.74 -3.90 -20.35
C ARG A 6 59.32 -2.66 -21.14
N GLY A 7 59.26 -2.79 -22.47
CA GLY A 7 58.58 -1.82 -23.31
C GLY A 7 57.10 -1.79 -22.97
N GLY A 8 56.57 -0.64 -22.58
CA GLY A 8 55.16 -0.47 -22.27
C GLY A 8 54.31 -0.76 -23.50
N ARG A 9 53.47 -1.80 -23.44
CA ARG A 9 52.37 -2.00 -24.39
C ARG A 9 51.26 -0.99 -24.08
N GLY A 10 51.52 0.28 -24.39
CA GLY A 10 50.41 1.20 -24.65
C GLY A 10 49.59 0.66 -25.82
N VAL A 11 48.28 0.93 -25.82
CA VAL A 11 47.34 0.51 -26.88
C VAL A 11 47.73 1.20 -28.19
N ALA A 12 48.66 0.60 -28.93
CA ALA A 12 49.26 1.15 -30.16
C ALA A 12 48.43 0.80 -31.41
N GLY A 13 47.12 1.05 -31.33
CA GLY A 13 46.19 1.00 -32.47
C GLY A 13 45.47 2.34 -32.57
N GLY A 14 45.67 3.08 -33.67
CA GLY A 14 45.14 4.43 -33.87
C GLY A 14 43.62 4.46 -33.98
N GLY A 15 42.95 4.61 -32.85
CA GLY A 15 41.50 4.71 -32.70
C GLY A 15 41.14 5.00 -31.24
N PRO A 16 39.84 5.17 -30.93
CA PRO A 16 39.40 5.50 -29.58
C PRO A 16 39.68 4.36 -28.59
N LEU A 17 39.97 4.74 -27.34
CA LEU A 17 39.98 3.83 -26.22
C LEU A 17 38.54 3.49 -25.86
N LEU A 18 38.17 2.21 -25.98
CA LEU A 18 36.84 1.72 -25.61
C LEU A 18 36.94 0.99 -24.28
N LEU A 19 36.14 1.43 -23.31
CA LEU A 19 36.06 0.89 -21.95
C LEU A 19 34.68 0.25 -21.79
N GLY A 20 34.59 -1.02 -22.19
CA GLY A 20 33.39 -1.84 -22.04
C GLY A 20 33.15 -2.21 -20.58
N VAL A 21 31.99 -1.86 -20.04
CA VAL A 21 31.65 -2.05 -18.62
C VAL A 21 30.30 -2.72 -18.41
N ARG A 22 30.04 -3.08 -17.14
CA ARG A 22 28.70 -3.20 -16.59
C ARG A 22 28.37 -1.88 -15.88
N HIS A 23 27.19 -1.30 -16.12
CA HIS A 23 26.77 0.04 -15.65
C HIS A 23 26.83 0.25 -14.12
N HIS A 24 26.89 -0.85 -13.35
CA HIS A 24 27.05 -0.84 -11.91
C HIS A 24 27.98 -1.99 -11.52
N GLY A 25 29.17 -1.67 -11.01
CA GLY A 25 30.19 -2.67 -10.63
C GLY A 25 31.41 -2.00 -10.02
N PRO A 26 31.72 -2.20 -8.72
CA PRO A 26 32.77 -1.43 -8.03
C PRO A 26 34.18 -1.64 -8.58
N GLY A 27 34.52 -2.85 -9.01
CA GLY A 27 35.72 -3.23 -9.74
C GLY A 27 35.76 -2.63 -11.14
N SER A 28 34.65 -2.67 -11.87
CA SER A 28 34.52 -1.99 -13.18
C SER A 28 34.76 -0.48 -13.06
N ALA A 29 34.20 0.16 -12.03
CA ALA A 29 34.36 1.58 -11.77
C ALA A 29 35.81 1.95 -11.39
N ARG A 30 36.47 1.11 -10.58
CA ARG A 30 37.91 1.23 -10.28
C ARG A 30 38.78 1.03 -11.53
N ALA A 31 38.46 0.06 -12.39
CA ALA A 31 39.17 -0.21 -13.63
C ALA A 31 39.04 0.96 -14.63
N VAL A 32 37.84 1.55 -14.78
CA VAL A 32 37.64 2.73 -15.63
C VAL A 32 38.48 3.90 -15.14
N ARG A 33 38.49 4.17 -13.83
CA ARG A 33 39.35 5.21 -13.27
C ARG A 33 40.83 4.97 -13.57
N ALA A 34 41.32 3.76 -13.34
CA ALA A 34 42.72 3.40 -13.61
C ALA A 34 43.09 3.53 -15.10
N ALA A 35 42.20 3.13 -16.01
CA ALA A 35 42.40 3.27 -17.45
C ALA A 35 42.41 4.74 -17.90
N LEU A 36 41.54 5.59 -17.33
CA LEU A 36 41.52 7.03 -17.59
C LEU A 36 42.78 7.74 -17.03
N ASP A 37 43.19 7.40 -15.81
CA ASP A 37 44.42 7.91 -15.18
C ASP A 37 45.69 7.56 -16.01
N ALA A 38 45.71 6.36 -16.60
CA ALA A 38 46.80 5.87 -17.45
C ALA A 38 46.78 6.46 -18.88
N ALA A 39 45.60 6.55 -19.51
CA ALA A 39 45.47 7.00 -20.90
C ALA A 39 45.43 8.52 -21.06
N ARG A 40 44.91 9.25 -20.07
CA ARG A 40 44.71 10.70 -20.06
C ARG A 40 44.06 11.23 -21.35
N PRO A 41 42.84 10.78 -21.68
CA PRO A 41 42.13 11.24 -22.87
C PRO A 41 41.84 12.75 -22.83
N ARG A 42 41.64 13.34 -24.00
CA ARG A 42 41.25 14.75 -24.18
C ARG A 42 39.74 14.97 -24.18
N VAL A 43 38.96 13.89 -24.22
CA VAL A 43 37.50 13.87 -24.07
C VAL A 43 37.07 12.48 -23.58
N VAL A 44 36.07 12.43 -22.71
CA VAL A 44 35.43 11.20 -22.26
C VAL A 44 34.01 11.15 -22.81
N LEU A 45 33.71 10.12 -23.60
CA LEU A 45 32.37 9.87 -24.13
C LEU A 45 31.70 8.81 -23.26
N ILE A 46 30.43 9.01 -22.93
CA ILE A 46 29.70 8.17 -21.96
C ILE A 46 28.38 7.71 -22.59
N GLU A 47 27.99 6.47 -22.33
CA GLU A 47 26.67 5.98 -22.70
C GLU A 47 25.57 6.68 -21.88
N GLY A 48 24.58 7.22 -22.60
CA GLY A 48 23.49 8.02 -22.06
C GLY A 48 23.02 9.06 -23.09
N PRO A 49 21.86 9.70 -22.86
CA PRO A 49 21.25 10.60 -23.83
C PRO A 49 21.98 11.97 -23.89
N PRO A 50 22.30 12.50 -25.09
CA PRO A 50 23.01 13.77 -25.27
C PRO A 50 22.27 14.99 -24.72
N GLU A 51 20.96 14.93 -24.53
CA GLU A 51 20.19 15.98 -23.84
C GLU A 51 20.71 16.23 -22.40
N ALA A 52 21.36 15.26 -21.77
CA ALA A 52 21.95 15.38 -20.44
C ALA A 52 23.35 16.04 -20.40
N ASP A 53 23.96 16.40 -21.54
CA ASP A 53 25.29 17.07 -21.57
C ASP A 53 25.32 18.35 -20.71
N ALA A 54 24.23 19.12 -20.72
CA ALA A 54 24.10 20.34 -19.93
C ALA A 54 24.01 20.09 -18.41
N LEU A 55 23.71 18.85 -18.00
CA LEU A 55 23.55 18.43 -16.60
C LEU A 55 24.84 17.86 -16.01
N ILE A 56 25.84 17.53 -16.84
CA ILE A 56 27.14 16.99 -16.42
C ILE A 56 27.81 17.85 -15.34
N PRO A 57 27.88 19.20 -15.43
CA PRO A 57 28.57 20.01 -14.42
C PRO A 57 28.01 19.86 -13.00
N LEU A 58 26.70 19.60 -12.85
CA LEU A 58 26.05 19.38 -11.56
C LEU A 58 26.57 18.14 -10.83
N ALA A 59 27.17 17.19 -11.56
CA ALA A 59 27.84 16.04 -10.96
C ALA A 59 29.11 16.42 -10.17
N SER A 60 29.59 17.68 -10.24
CA SER A 60 30.71 18.17 -9.42
C SER A 60 30.30 18.67 -8.02
N GLU A 61 29.04 19.09 -7.84
CA GLU A 61 28.50 19.70 -6.62
C GLU A 61 28.57 18.77 -5.39
N GLU A 62 28.70 19.33 -4.18
CA GLU A 62 28.80 18.55 -2.93
C GLU A 62 27.47 17.88 -2.53
N ASP A 63 26.35 18.54 -2.87
CA ASP A 63 24.98 18.07 -2.63
C ASP A 63 24.50 17.07 -3.71
N MET A 64 25.34 16.72 -4.68
CA MET A 64 25.05 15.70 -5.69
C MET A 64 25.62 14.34 -5.25
N ARG A 65 24.76 13.51 -4.64
CA ARG A 65 25.17 12.25 -4.01
C ARG A 65 24.35 11.09 -4.57
N PRO A 66 24.95 10.15 -5.31
CA PRO A 66 24.26 8.95 -5.75
C PRO A 66 23.69 8.13 -4.58
N PRO A 67 22.67 7.28 -4.79
CA PRO A 67 22.06 6.94 -6.08
C PRO A 67 21.19 8.06 -6.66
N VAL A 68 21.46 8.48 -7.89
CA VAL A 68 20.70 9.51 -8.63
C VAL A 68 20.36 8.99 -10.02
N ALA A 69 19.31 9.51 -10.64
CA ALA A 69 18.97 9.17 -12.02
C ALA A 69 18.84 10.42 -12.88
N LEU A 70 19.22 10.29 -14.15
CA LEU A 70 18.72 11.17 -15.19
C LEU A 70 17.27 10.76 -15.47
N LEU A 71 16.33 11.67 -15.21
CA LEU A 71 14.93 11.58 -15.64
C LEU A 71 14.80 12.33 -16.97
N ALA A 72 14.42 11.64 -18.04
CA ALA A 72 13.83 12.27 -19.21
C ALA A 72 12.32 12.11 -19.18
N HIS A 73 11.57 13.15 -19.54
CA HIS A 73 10.13 13.05 -19.74
C HIS A 73 9.68 13.79 -21.00
N ALA A 74 8.57 13.37 -21.57
CA ALA A 74 7.93 14.13 -22.64
C ALA A 74 7.39 15.46 -22.08
N VAL A 75 7.57 16.55 -22.82
CA VAL A 75 7.15 17.88 -22.37
C VAL A 75 5.63 18.01 -22.31
N ASP A 76 4.93 17.39 -23.25
CA ASP A 76 3.46 17.48 -23.38
C ASP A 76 2.72 16.36 -22.61
N GLU A 77 3.43 15.29 -22.23
CA GLU A 77 2.90 14.10 -21.55
C GLU A 77 3.90 13.63 -20.46
N PRO A 78 4.06 14.34 -19.31
CA PRO A 78 5.16 14.08 -18.35
C PRO A 78 5.21 12.68 -17.74
N GLY A 79 4.09 11.96 -17.73
CA GLY A 79 4.01 10.56 -17.29
C GLY A 79 4.70 9.57 -18.24
N ARG A 80 5.02 9.97 -19.49
CA ARG A 80 5.91 9.20 -20.36
C ARG A 80 7.35 9.63 -20.10
N SER A 81 8.04 8.82 -19.32
CA SER A 81 9.36 9.12 -18.78
C SER A 81 10.28 7.90 -18.74
N ALA A 82 11.57 8.14 -18.99
CA ALA A 82 12.63 7.14 -18.92
C ALA A 82 13.71 7.58 -17.90
N PHE A 83 14.36 6.60 -17.28
CA PHE A 83 15.37 6.81 -16.23
C PHE A 83 16.70 6.14 -16.61
N TRP A 84 17.80 6.87 -16.43
CA TRP A 84 19.16 6.30 -16.44
C TRP A 84 19.75 6.48 -15.04
N PRO A 85 19.75 5.43 -14.20
CA PRO A 85 20.22 5.53 -12.83
C PRO A 85 21.74 5.36 -12.73
N PHE A 86 22.34 6.01 -11.74
CA PHE A 86 23.77 6.03 -11.44
C PHE A 86 23.97 5.79 -9.94
N ALA A 87 24.96 4.97 -9.60
CA ALA A 87 25.45 4.78 -8.23
C ALA A 87 26.88 5.32 -8.09
N GLU A 88 27.37 5.42 -6.85
CA GLU A 88 28.79 5.77 -6.60
C GLU A 88 29.76 4.83 -7.33
N PHE A 89 29.35 3.57 -7.48
CA PHE A 89 30.04 2.47 -8.14
C PHE A 89 29.59 2.23 -9.59
N SER A 90 28.91 3.19 -10.22
CA SER A 90 28.71 3.20 -11.67
C SER A 90 29.98 3.66 -12.38
N PRO A 91 30.55 2.89 -13.31
CA PRO A 91 31.76 3.30 -14.03
C PRO A 91 31.58 4.58 -14.84
N GLU A 92 30.38 4.83 -15.37
CA GLU A 92 29.96 6.06 -16.05
C GLU A 92 29.97 7.26 -15.10
N TRP A 93 29.46 7.08 -13.86
CA TRP A 93 29.50 8.12 -12.83
C TRP A 93 30.95 8.46 -12.44
N VAL A 94 31.78 7.44 -12.27
CA VAL A 94 33.21 7.62 -12.00
C VAL A 94 33.92 8.31 -13.19
N ALA A 95 33.55 8.00 -14.43
CA ALA A 95 34.07 8.66 -15.62
C ALA A 95 33.68 10.14 -15.69
N ILE A 96 32.42 10.49 -15.37
CA ILE A 96 31.94 11.88 -15.25
C ILE A 96 32.75 12.62 -14.17
N ARG A 97 32.83 12.07 -12.96
CA ARG A 97 33.57 12.68 -11.84
C ARG A 97 35.05 12.83 -12.15
N TRP A 98 35.67 11.84 -12.80
CA TRP A 98 37.06 11.90 -13.23
C TRP A 98 37.29 13.01 -14.26
N ALA A 99 36.43 13.11 -15.27
CA ALA A 99 36.55 14.11 -16.33
C ALA A 99 36.45 15.54 -15.77
N LEU A 100 35.46 15.79 -14.90
CA LEU A 100 35.29 17.06 -14.19
C LEU A 100 36.49 17.40 -13.30
N GLN A 101 37.04 16.43 -12.56
CA GLN A 101 38.22 16.62 -11.71
C GLN A 101 39.51 16.95 -12.48
N HIS A 102 39.60 16.57 -13.76
CA HIS A 102 40.75 16.79 -14.63
C HIS A 102 40.54 17.87 -15.69
N GLU A 103 39.43 18.63 -15.61
CA GLU A 103 39.03 19.63 -16.61
C GLU A 103 38.91 19.08 -18.05
N VAL A 104 38.64 17.77 -18.17
CA VAL A 104 38.43 17.07 -19.45
C VAL A 104 36.94 17.14 -19.81
N PRO A 105 36.57 17.54 -21.05
CA PRO A 105 35.19 17.48 -21.50
C PRO A 105 34.61 16.06 -21.43
N ALA A 106 33.43 15.94 -20.83
CA ALA A 106 32.59 14.75 -20.90
C ALA A 106 31.38 15.01 -21.82
N ARG A 107 30.96 14.00 -22.59
CA ARG A 107 29.75 14.06 -23.45
C ARG A 107 29.03 12.72 -23.49
N PHE A 108 27.71 12.77 -23.49
CA PHE A 108 26.83 11.63 -23.69
C PHE A 108 26.67 11.31 -25.20
N ILE A 109 26.66 10.03 -25.56
CA ILE A 109 26.74 9.58 -26.96
C ILE A 109 25.71 8.54 -27.42
N ASP A 110 24.77 8.15 -26.56
CA ASP A 110 23.68 7.24 -26.93
C ASP A 110 22.58 7.96 -27.73
N LEU A 111 21.59 7.22 -28.21
CA LEU A 111 20.44 7.75 -28.93
C LEU A 111 19.70 8.82 -28.08
N PRO A 112 19.34 9.97 -28.67
CA PRO A 112 18.57 11.03 -28.01
C PRO A 112 17.31 10.51 -27.31
N ALA A 113 17.05 10.95 -26.07
CA ALA A 113 15.88 10.56 -25.30
C ALA A 113 14.55 10.90 -26.03
N THR A 114 14.58 11.95 -26.86
CA THR A 114 13.48 12.31 -27.80
C THR A 114 13.03 11.17 -28.72
N HIS A 115 13.89 10.19 -29.02
CA HIS A 115 13.56 8.98 -29.80
C HIS A 115 13.08 7.83 -28.91
N THR A 116 13.78 7.56 -27.82
CA THR A 116 13.43 6.48 -26.86
C THR A 116 12.00 6.64 -26.35
N LEU A 117 11.66 7.86 -25.90
CA LEU A 117 10.31 8.20 -25.45
C LEU A 117 9.27 8.13 -26.58
N ALA A 118 9.66 8.23 -27.86
CA ALA A 118 8.69 8.13 -28.96
C ALA A 118 8.30 6.66 -29.22
N TRP A 119 9.24 5.73 -29.11
CA TRP A 119 8.99 4.29 -29.28
C TRP A 119 8.09 3.70 -28.19
N GLU A 120 8.21 4.16 -26.93
CA GLU A 120 7.34 3.74 -25.83
C GLU A 120 5.85 4.04 -26.10
N LYS A 121 5.56 5.09 -26.87
CA LYS A 121 4.18 5.41 -27.28
C LYS A 121 3.65 4.41 -28.30
N GLU A 122 4.47 4.02 -29.27
CA GLU A 122 4.08 3.05 -30.31
C GLU A 122 3.79 1.69 -29.67
N GLU A 123 4.60 1.23 -28.70
CA GLU A 123 4.34 -0.01 -27.94
C GLU A 123 3.10 0.08 -27.04
N GLY A 124 2.85 1.23 -26.40
CA GLY A 124 1.62 1.47 -25.64
C GLY A 124 0.35 1.47 -26.50
N ASP A 125 0.41 2.08 -27.69
CA ASP A 125 -0.69 2.12 -28.65
C ASP A 125 -0.92 0.74 -29.32
N GLU A 126 0.12 -0.05 -29.57
CA GLU A 126 0.00 -1.41 -30.12
C GLU A 126 -0.52 -2.41 -29.09
N THR A 127 -0.04 -2.37 -27.85
CA THR A 127 -0.59 -3.22 -26.76
C THR A 127 -2.03 -2.82 -26.42
N GLY A 128 -2.37 -1.53 -26.45
CA GLY A 128 -3.75 -1.04 -26.35
C GLY A 128 -4.66 -1.53 -27.48
N LYS A 129 -4.18 -1.56 -28.72
CA LYS A 129 -4.92 -2.11 -29.87
C LYS A 129 -5.06 -3.63 -29.84
N GLY A 130 -4.10 -4.34 -29.26
CA GLY A 130 -4.19 -5.79 -29.03
C GLY A 130 -5.34 -6.21 -28.10
N ALA A 131 -5.78 -5.32 -27.21
CA ALA A 131 -6.95 -5.51 -26.33
C ALA A 131 -8.25 -4.88 -26.88
N GLY A 132 -8.20 -4.21 -28.04
CA GLY A 132 -9.27 -3.37 -28.58
C GLY A 132 -9.89 -3.85 -29.90
N GLY A 133 -9.76 -5.13 -30.24
CA GLY A 133 -10.27 -5.72 -31.49
C GLY A 133 -11.78 -5.97 -31.53
N GLY A 134 -12.62 -4.94 -31.35
CA GLY A 134 -14.07 -5.15 -31.19
C GLY A 134 -14.99 -3.93 -31.21
N GLY A 135 -14.90 -3.07 -32.25
CA GLY A 135 -15.96 -2.11 -32.58
C GLY A 135 -15.59 -0.63 -32.50
N GLU A 136 -15.09 -0.07 -33.61
CA GLU A 136 -15.20 1.38 -33.86
C GLU A 136 -16.67 1.70 -34.22
N GLY A 137 -17.24 2.73 -33.57
CA GLY A 137 -18.69 2.96 -33.60
C GLY A 137 -19.17 4.36 -33.20
N ASP A 138 -18.39 5.39 -33.52
CA ASP A 138 -18.75 6.82 -33.58
C ASP A 138 -19.22 7.53 -32.28
N SER A 139 -18.92 8.84 -32.20
CA SER A 139 -19.21 9.67 -31.03
C SER A 139 -20.14 10.85 -31.38
N ALA A 140 -21.39 10.83 -30.90
CA ALA A 140 -22.27 12.01 -30.93
C ALA A 140 -23.45 11.95 -29.93
N ALA A 141 -23.42 12.90 -28.98
CA ALA A 141 -24.52 13.72 -28.44
C ALA A 141 -25.97 13.17 -28.17
N ALA A 142 -26.53 13.67 -27.05
CA ALA A 142 -27.94 13.63 -26.60
C ALA A 142 -28.48 12.24 -26.19
N GLY A 143 -29.52 12.12 -25.35
CA GLY A 143 -30.35 13.11 -24.64
C GLY A 143 -31.45 12.38 -23.84
N ALA A 144 -32.04 13.01 -22.83
CA ALA A 144 -32.92 12.33 -21.87
C ALA A 144 -34.37 12.06 -22.38
N ALA A 145 -34.88 10.85 -22.10
CA ALA A 145 -36.28 10.44 -21.87
C ALA A 145 -36.30 8.89 -21.72
N GLY A 146 -37.21 8.22 -21.00
CA GLY A 146 -38.36 8.70 -20.24
C GLY A 146 -39.59 7.79 -20.41
N ALA A 147 -39.92 7.03 -19.36
CA ALA A 147 -41.25 6.52 -19.00
C ALA A 147 -41.88 5.27 -19.70
N ASP A 148 -42.45 4.42 -18.84
CA ASP A 148 -43.77 3.75 -18.88
C ASP A 148 -44.09 2.44 -19.67
N ALA A 149 -44.48 1.44 -18.84
CA ALA A 149 -45.73 0.66 -18.88
C ALA A 149 -45.89 -0.65 -19.69
N GLU A 150 -46.01 -1.73 -18.90
CA GLU A 150 -47.04 -2.81 -18.92
C GLU A 150 -47.87 -3.11 -20.18
N THR A 151 -47.92 -4.40 -20.58
CA THR A 151 -49.10 -5.30 -20.65
C THR A 151 -48.69 -6.60 -21.39
N ALA A 152 -48.74 -7.80 -20.81
CA ALA A 152 -49.88 -8.64 -20.41
C ALA A 152 -50.52 -9.48 -21.54
N THR A 153 -50.44 -10.82 -21.42
CA THR A 153 -51.34 -11.87 -21.96
C THR A 153 -51.45 -12.00 -23.51
N ASP A 154 -51.52 -13.18 -24.14
CA ASP A 154 -52.25 -14.39 -23.74
C ASP A 154 -51.94 -15.65 -24.60
N ALA A 155 -52.37 -16.82 -24.09
CA ALA A 155 -52.84 -18.04 -24.79
C ALA A 155 -51.97 -18.85 -25.81
N GLU A 156 -51.63 -20.07 -25.36
CA GLU A 156 -51.51 -21.34 -26.11
C GLU A 156 -52.78 -21.70 -26.95
N PRO A 157 -52.82 -22.71 -27.88
CA PRO A 157 -52.49 -24.12 -27.56
C PRO A 157 -52.01 -25.09 -28.70
N GLY A 158 -51.47 -26.25 -28.28
CA GLY A 158 -52.05 -27.55 -28.68
C GLY A 158 -51.31 -28.53 -29.63
N GLY A 159 -50.89 -29.69 -29.06
CA GLY A 159 -50.78 -31.00 -29.74
C GLY A 159 -49.42 -31.36 -30.39
N GLY A 160 -48.97 -32.62 -30.44
CA GLY A 160 -49.50 -33.86 -29.84
C GLY A 160 -48.92 -35.18 -30.41
N ALA A 161 -48.21 -35.94 -29.56
CA ALA A 161 -48.11 -37.42 -29.46
C ALA A 161 -47.47 -38.35 -30.56
N HIS A 162 -46.65 -39.31 -30.07
CA HIS A 162 -46.26 -40.65 -30.63
C HIS A 162 -45.45 -40.69 -31.98
N THR A 163 -44.61 -41.67 -32.38
CA THR A 163 -44.12 -43.03 -31.96
C THR A 163 -42.58 -43.14 -32.17
N GLY A 164 -41.79 -44.20 -31.88
CA GLY A 164 -41.98 -45.51 -31.23
C GLY A 164 -41.21 -46.69 -31.92
N ALA A 165 -40.57 -47.58 -31.14
CA ALA A 165 -39.85 -48.84 -31.52
C ALA A 165 -38.48 -48.74 -32.26
N GLY A 166 -37.49 -49.65 -32.11
CA GLY A 166 -37.34 -50.77 -31.15
C GLY A 166 -36.19 -51.77 -31.46
N ALA A 167 -35.76 -52.56 -30.44
CA ALA A 167 -34.98 -53.84 -30.45
C ALA A 167 -33.58 -53.94 -31.13
N GLY A 168 -32.61 -54.76 -30.67
CA GLY A 168 -32.50 -55.59 -29.43
C GLY A 168 -31.37 -56.67 -29.48
N ALA A 169 -30.94 -57.17 -28.31
CA ALA A 169 -30.03 -58.33 -28.03
C ALA A 169 -28.58 -58.32 -28.62
N GLY A 170 -27.51 -58.82 -28.00
CA GLY A 170 -27.17 -59.62 -26.78
C GLY A 170 -25.88 -60.45 -27.07
N PRO A 171 -25.33 -61.34 -26.21
CA PRO A 171 -25.50 -61.59 -24.75
C PRO A 171 -24.16 -61.87 -23.97
N ASN A 172 -24.27 -62.25 -22.67
CA ASN A 172 -23.30 -63.01 -21.83
C ASN A 172 -21.96 -62.35 -21.40
N ALA A 173 -21.39 -62.63 -20.20
CA ALA A 173 -21.89 -63.30 -18.98
C ALA A 173 -21.02 -62.97 -17.74
N ARG A 174 -21.53 -63.36 -16.56
CA ARG A 174 -21.00 -63.35 -15.16
C ARG A 174 -19.51 -63.77 -15.02
N VAL A 175 -18.82 -63.51 -13.90
CA VAL A 175 -18.90 -64.27 -12.61
C VAL A 175 -18.01 -63.61 -11.52
N ASP A 176 -18.59 -63.43 -10.32
CA ASP A 176 -18.07 -63.44 -8.92
C ASP A 176 -16.81 -62.59 -8.54
N ALA A 177 -16.52 -62.24 -7.27
CA ALA A 177 -16.96 -62.81 -5.99
C ALA A 177 -16.94 -61.81 -4.80
N ALA A 178 -17.71 -62.14 -3.76
CA ALA A 178 -17.48 -61.80 -2.34
C ALA A 178 -16.99 -63.11 -1.62
N PRO A 179 -16.76 -63.25 -0.28
CA PRO A 179 -17.40 -62.53 0.84
C PRO A 179 -16.57 -62.35 2.17
N ASP A 180 -17.23 -61.87 3.23
CA ASP A 180 -17.22 -62.27 4.68
C ASP A 180 -15.90 -62.60 5.45
N ALA A 181 -15.75 -62.43 6.78
CA ALA A 181 -16.51 -61.76 7.86
C ALA A 181 -15.67 -61.76 9.19
N ASP A 182 -16.23 -61.21 10.29
CA ASP A 182 -15.87 -61.41 11.73
C ASP A 182 -14.48 -60.94 12.23
N ALA A 183 -14.21 -60.68 13.53
CA ALA A 183 -14.98 -60.19 14.69
C ALA A 183 -14.00 -59.89 15.89
N ASP A 184 -14.49 -59.16 16.91
CA ASP A 184 -14.07 -59.13 18.34
C ASP A 184 -12.74 -58.48 18.86
N ALA A 185 -12.96 -57.68 19.93
CA ALA A 185 -12.23 -57.57 21.22
C ALA A 185 -10.95 -56.73 21.43
N ASP A 186 -11.15 -55.64 22.19
CA ASP A 186 -10.45 -55.18 23.43
C ASP A 186 -8.93 -54.91 23.55
N ALA A 187 -8.67 -53.81 24.29
CA ALA A 187 -7.58 -53.53 25.26
C ALA A 187 -6.42 -52.58 24.86
N ASP A 188 -6.16 -51.66 25.81
CA ASP A 188 -5.23 -50.53 25.82
C ASP A 188 -3.73 -50.86 25.65
N ALA A 189 -2.96 -49.93 25.07
CA ALA A 189 -1.65 -49.46 25.59
C ALA A 189 -1.09 -48.23 24.80
N ASP A 190 -0.34 -47.37 25.48
CA ASP A 190 0.32 -46.18 24.93
C ASP A 190 1.45 -46.48 23.92
N ALA A 191 1.63 -45.61 22.92
CA ALA A 191 2.92 -45.00 22.53
C ALA A 191 2.82 -44.13 21.25
N ASP A 192 2.81 -42.80 21.40
CA ASP A 192 3.03 -41.87 20.26
C ASP A 192 4.54 -41.66 20.04
N ALA A 193 5.08 -42.30 19.01
CA ALA A 193 6.34 -41.93 18.37
C ALA A 193 6.44 -42.56 16.97
N ASP A 194 6.33 -41.76 15.91
CA ASP A 194 6.90 -42.11 14.61
C ASP A 194 7.37 -40.86 13.85
N ALA A 195 8.32 -41.06 12.94
CA ALA A 195 8.96 -40.04 12.14
C ALA A 195 9.13 -40.48 10.68
N GLY A 196 8.62 -39.66 9.77
CA GLY A 196 9.05 -39.63 8.37
C GLY A 196 8.23 -40.46 7.38
N ALA A 197 7.85 -39.80 6.28
CA ALA A 197 7.65 -40.44 4.98
C ALA A 197 7.83 -39.39 3.88
N ASP A 198 8.62 -39.74 2.87
CA ASP A 198 8.83 -38.94 1.65
C ASP A 198 7.56 -38.90 0.77
N VAL A 199 7.45 -37.87 -0.07
CA VAL A 199 6.46 -37.85 -1.17
C VAL A 199 7.17 -37.48 -2.48
N GLU A 200 7.44 -38.49 -3.31
CA GLU A 200 7.82 -38.32 -4.71
C GLU A 200 6.63 -37.79 -5.53
N ALA A 201 6.87 -36.82 -6.42
CA ALA A 201 5.85 -36.28 -7.31
C ALA A 201 5.82 -37.01 -8.66
N GLY A 202 4.73 -37.72 -8.93
CA GLY A 202 4.40 -38.32 -10.23
C GLY A 202 3.74 -37.35 -11.23
N PRO A 203 3.67 -37.71 -12.53
CA PRO A 203 3.71 -36.72 -13.61
C PRO A 203 2.35 -36.16 -14.06
N GLN A 204 2.37 -34.91 -14.53
CA GLN A 204 1.22 -34.27 -15.20
C GLN A 204 1.15 -34.62 -16.69
N THR A 205 -0.07 -34.66 -17.22
CA THR A 205 -0.41 -35.15 -18.56
C THR A 205 -0.21 -34.12 -19.67
N SER A 206 0.38 -34.57 -20.79
CA SER A 206 0.57 -33.76 -21.99
C SER A 206 -0.74 -33.56 -22.77
N ALA A 207 -1.14 -32.31 -23.00
CA ALA A 207 -2.15 -31.97 -24.01
C ALA A 207 -1.46 -31.61 -25.34
N THR A 208 -1.78 -32.33 -26.42
CA THR A 208 -1.19 -32.10 -27.75
C THR A 208 -1.87 -30.95 -28.47
N ALA A 209 -1.15 -29.85 -28.67
CA ALA A 209 -1.54 -28.79 -29.60
C ALA A 209 -1.09 -29.12 -31.04
N ALA A 210 -1.89 -28.71 -32.03
CA ALA A 210 -1.72 -29.08 -33.43
C ALA A 210 -0.66 -28.24 -34.17
N ASP A 211 -0.19 -28.78 -35.30
CA ASP A 211 0.84 -28.23 -36.16
C ASP A 211 0.49 -26.81 -36.67
N GLY A 212 1.30 -25.84 -36.24
CA GLY A 212 1.24 -24.44 -36.63
C GLY A 212 2.64 -23.85 -36.53
N SER A 213 3.17 -23.38 -37.66
CA SER A 213 4.56 -22.94 -37.77
C SER A 213 4.87 -21.82 -36.76
N PRO A 214 5.91 -21.95 -35.92
CA PRO A 214 6.20 -20.95 -34.90
C PRO A 214 6.68 -19.66 -35.56
N VAL A 215 5.93 -18.57 -35.36
CA VAL A 215 6.48 -17.23 -35.49
C VAL A 215 7.53 -17.10 -34.40
N ALA A 216 8.81 -16.99 -34.78
CA ALA A 216 9.90 -16.85 -33.84
C ALA A 216 9.77 -15.51 -33.11
N ALA A 217 9.30 -15.55 -31.86
CA ALA A 217 9.57 -14.48 -30.91
C ALA A 217 11.05 -14.60 -30.53
N ASP A 218 11.87 -13.65 -30.98
CA ASP A 218 13.31 -13.67 -30.71
C ASP A 218 13.56 -13.64 -29.19
N VAL A 219 14.11 -14.74 -28.67
CA VAL A 219 14.48 -14.85 -27.26
C VAL A 219 15.71 -13.99 -27.05
N ARG A 220 15.51 -12.82 -26.44
CA ARG A 220 16.56 -11.88 -26.07
C ARG A 220 17.56 -12.56 -25.14
N ILE A 221 18.84 -12.58 -25.50
CA ILE A 221 19.88 -13.23 -24.70
C ILE A 221 20.31 -12.32 -23.54
N ASP A 222 20.75 -12.91 -22.43
CA ASP A 222 21.59 -12.23 -21.44
C ASP A 222 23.07 -12.61 -21.69
N PRO A 223 23.91 -11.68 -22.20
CA PRO A 223 25.31 -11.95 -22.48
C PRO A 223 26.11 -12.41 -21.26
N LEU A 224 25.78 -11.94 -20.04
CA LEU A 224 26.48 -12.34 -18.82
C LEU A 224 26.09 -13.75 -18.40
N ALA A 225 24.82 -14.11 -18.56
CA ALA A 225 24.34 -15.46 -18.25
C ALA A 225 24.98 -16.53 -19.15
N VAL A 226 25.09 -16.26 -20.46
CA VAL A 226 25.75 -17.18 -21.41
C VAL A 226 27.24 -17.36 -21.06
N LEU A 227 27.94 -16.29 -20.66
CA LEU A 227 29.34 -16.39 -20.23
C LEU A 227 29.52 -17.14 -18.91
N ALA A 228 28.58 -16.97 -17.97
CA ALA A 228 28.56 -17.70 -16.71
C ALA A 228 28.32 -19.20 -16.91
N GLU A 229 27.30 -19.57 -17.69
CA GLU A 229 26.98 -20.96 -18.03
C GLU A 229 28.18 -21.63 -18.74
N ALA A 230 28.78 -20.95 -19.74
CA ALA A 230 29.97 -21.44 -20.43
C ALA A 230 31.21 -21.58 -19.54
N ALA A 231 31.27 -20.84 -18.43
CA ALA A 231 32.30 -20.96 -17.39
C ALA A 231 31.95 -21.97 -16.29
N GLY A 232 30.77 -22.61 -16.34
CA GLY A 232 30.30 -23.58 -15.36
C GLY A 232 29.68 -22.98 -14.09
N TYR A 233 29.24 -21.72 -14.14
CA TYR A 233 28.54 -21.04 -13.05
C TYR A 233 27.02 -21.17 -13.21
N ASP A 234 26.32 -21.32 -12.08
CA ASP A 234 24.85 -21.35 -11.97
C ASP A 234 24.23 -19.94 -11.89
N ASP A 235 25.04 -18.95 -11.53
CA ASP A 235 24.63 -17.58 -11.22
C ASP A 235 25.53 -16.58 -11.96
N PRO A 236 24.97 -15.74 -12.86
CA PRO A 236 25.73 -14.74 -13.61
C PRO A 236 26.41 -13.69 -12.72
N GLU A 237 25.81 -13.39 -11.55
CA GLU A 237 26.34 -12.42 -10.60
C GLU A 237 27.59 -12.95 -9.90
N ARG A 238 27.61 -14.24 -9.52
CA ARG A 238 28.79 -14.90 -8.93
C ARG A 238 29.95 -14.97 -9.92
N TRP A 239 29.65 -15.29 -11.19
CA TRP A 239 30.66 -15.29 -12.25
C TRP A 239 31.28 -13.90 -12.42
N TRP A 240 30.46 -12.86 -12.48
CA TRP A 240 30.92 -11.47 -12.55
C TRP A 240 31.75 -11.07 -11.32
N GLU A 241 31.31 -11.43 -10.12
CA GLU A 241 32.05 -11.20 -8.88
C GLU A 241 33.47 -11.80 -8.95
N ASP A 242 33.60 -13.08 -9.29
CA ASP A 242 34.88 -13.79 -9.28
C ASP A 242 35.83 -13.35 -10.41
N VAL A 243 35.29 -13.07 -11.59
CA VAL A 243 36.08 -12.80 -12.81
C VAL A 243 36.43 -11.31 -12.96
N VAL A 244 35.60 -10.39 -12.45
CA VAL A 244 35.76 -8.94 -12.63
C VAL A 244 35.95 -8.22 -11.29
N GLU A 245 35.07 -8.44 -10.31
CA GLU A 245 35.02 -7.62 -9.10
C GLU A 245 36.13 -7.96 -8.08
N HIS A 246 36.41 -9.25 -7.90
CA HIS A 246 37.46 -9.78 -7.01
C HIS A 246 38.87 -9.71 -7.62
N ARG A 247 39.00 -9.47 -8.94
CA ARG A 247 40.29 -9.17 -9.57
C ARG A 247 40.69 -7.73 -9.29
N GLY A 248 41.21 -7.51 -8.08
CA GLY A 248 41.68 -6.20 -7.63
C GLY A 248 42.68 -5.56 -8.61
N VAL A 249 42.65 -4.23 -8.69
CA VAL A 249 43.50 -3.41 -9.59
C VAL A 249 44.94 -3.33 -9.07
N GLY A 250 45.61 -4.49 -8.93
CA GLY A 250 47.02 -4.59 -8.57
C GLY A 250 47.95 -4.10 -9.68
N GLU A 251 49.25 -4.41 -9.58
CA GLU A 251 50.32 -4.00 -10.53
C GLU A 251 50.21 -4.58 -11.96
N GLY A 252 49.01 -4.99 -12.38
CA GLY A 252 48.70 -5.45 -13.74
C GLY A 252 48.44 -4.29 -14.71
N ASP A 253 48.15 -4.66 -15.96
CA ASP A 253 47.78 -3.72 -17.02
C ASP A 253 46.34 -3.20 -16.81
N ALA A 254 46.19 -1.88 -16.66
CA ALA A 254 44.91 -1.22 -16.46
C ALA A 254 43.92 -1.41 -17.62
N PHE A 255 44.41 -1.77 -18.81
CA PHE A 255 43.56 -2.01 -19.99
C PHE A 255 43.10 -3.48 -20.11
N ALA A 256 43.74 -4.42 -19.40
CA ALA A 256 43.48 -5.85 -19.57
C ALA A 256 42.02 -6.30 -19.31
N PRO A 257 41.28 -5.78 -18.30
CA PRO A 257 39.87 -6.15 -18.11
C PRO A 257 39.00 -5.84 -19.33
N PHE A 258 39.24 -4.68 -19.96
CA PHE A 258 38.47 -4.21 -21.11
C PHE A 258 38.75 -5.04 -22.37
N VAL A 259 40.01 -5.46 -22.58
CA VAL A 259 40.38 -6.34 -23.70
C VAL A 259 39.69 -7.70 -23.58
N VAL A 260 39.70 -8.30 -22.38
CA VAL A 260 39.05 -9.60 -22.15
C VAL A 260 37.53 -9.52 -22.32
N LEU A 261 36.90 -8.43 -21.85
CA LEU A 261 35.47 -8.19 -22.06
C LEU A 261 35.14 -7.92 -23.54
N GLU A 262 35.98 -7.18 -24.27
CA GLU A 262 35.83 -6.95 -25.71
C GLU A 262 35.89 -8.27 -26.50
N GLU A 263 36.84 -9.15 -26.20
CA GLU A 263 36.97 -10.48 -26.82
C GLU A 263 35.75 -11.38 -26.51
N ALA A 264 35.31 -11.42 -25.25
CA ALA A 264 34.15 -12.22 -24.84
C ALA A 264 32.84 -11.77 -25.51
N MET A 265 32.57 -10.46 -25.51
CA MET A 265 31.37 -9.88 -26.16
C MET A 265 31.44 -10.01 -27.69
N GLY A 266 32.64 -9.97 -28.28
CA GLY A 266 32.86 -10.27 -29.69
C GLY A 266 32.43 -11.69 -30.05
N ALA A 267 32.91 -12.69 -29.30
CA ALA A 267 32.56 -14.10 -29.51
C ALA A 267 31.05 -14.36 -29.37
N LEU A 268 30.37 -13.72 -28.41
CA LEU A 268 28.92 -13.80 -28.29
C LEU A 268 28.19 -13.19 -29.50
N ARG A 269 28.63 -12.03 -30.01
CA ARG A 269 28.02 -11.41 -31.20
C ARG A 269 28.26 -12.22 -32.47
N GLU A 270 29.37 -12.94 -32.58
CA GLU A 270 29.61 -13.88 -33.68
C GLU A 270 28.63 -15.08 -33.64
N ALA A 271 28.27 -15.54 -32.45
CA ALA A 271 27.32 -16.65 -32.26
C ALA A 271 25.84 -16.24 -32.34
N TYR A 272 25.46 -15.07 -31.81
CA TYR A 272 24.07 -14.66 -31.60
C TYR A 272 23.66 -13.34 -32.29
N GLY A 273 24.53 -12.71 -33.07
CA GLY A 273 24.20 -11.49 -33.83
C GLY A 273 23.89 -10.27 -32.94
N SER A 274 22.69 -9.69 -33.08
CA SER A 274 22.18 -8.64 -32.18
C SER A 274 21.68 -9.19 -30.84
N GLY A 275 21.57 -10.51 -30.67
CA GLY A 275 21.05 -11.14 -29.46
C GLY A 275 19.57 -10.84 -29.17
N GLY A 276 18.80 -10.42 -30.20
CA GLY A 276 17.43 -9.90 -30.04
C GLY A 276 17.36 -8.41 -29.67
N HIS A 277 18.47 -7.67 -29.72
CA HIS A 277 18.53 -6.24 -29.41
C HIS A 277 18.49 -5.34 -30.66
N ASP A 278 17.45 -5.42 -31.48
CA ASP A 278 17.46 -4.67 -32.75
C ASP A 278 17.43 -3.14 -32.60
N ARG A 279 16.91 -2.63 -31.47
CA ARG A 279 17.04 -1.21 -31.08
C ARG A 279 18.50 -0.79 -30.87
N ASP A 280 19.39 -1.71 -30.46
CA ASP A 280 20.80 -1.41 -30.25
C ASP A 280 21.53 -1.12 -31.56
N LEU A 281 21.08 -1.65 -32.71
CA LEU A 281 21.66 -1.30 -34.02
C LEU A 281 21.53 0.19 -34.34
N VAL A 282 20.43 0.82 -33.92
CA VAL A 282 20.16 2.24 -34.10
C VAL A 282 20.96 3.08 -33.09
N ARG A 283 21.02 2.65 -31.83
CA ARG A 283 21.85 3.25 -30.77
C ARG A 283 23.32 3.26 -31.17
N GLU A 284 23.86 2.10 -31.57
CA GLU A 284 25.24 1.91 -32.02
C GLU A 284 25.58 2.73 -33.26
N ALA A 285 24.65 2.87 -34.21
CA ALA A 285 24.81 3.75 -35.36
C ALA A 285 24.96 5.21 -34.94
N TYR A 286 24.16 5.66 -33.96
CA TYR A 286 24.29 7.00 -33.38
C TYR A 286 25.60 7.18 -32.61
N MET A 287 25.95 6.26 -31.70
CA MET A 287 27.22 6.25 -30.96
C MET A 287 28.42 6.31 -31.92
N ARG A 288 28.46 5.48 -32.98
CA ARG A 288 29.51 5.52 -34.01
C ARG A 288 29.58 6.87 -34.74
N LEU A 289 28.47 7.61 -34.87
CA LEU A 289 28.49 8.95 -35.46
C LEU A 289 29.10 9.98 -34.48
N GLN A 290 28.81 9.88 -33.18
CA GLN A 290 29.36 10.75 -32.15
C GLN A 290 30.85 10.49 -31.89
N VAL A 291 31.27 9.23 -31.78
CA VAL A 291 32.69 8.86 -31.67
C VAL A 291 33.51 9.44 -32.84
N ARG A 292 33.01 9.30 -34.08
CA ARG A 292 33.66 9.91 -35.25
C ARG A 292 33.60 11.44 -35.26
N ALA A 293 32.66 12.07 -34.56
CA ALA A 293 32.64 13.53 -34.41
C ALA A 293 33.72 13.98 -33.42
N ALA A 294 33.79 13.34 -32.24
CA ALA A 294 34.83 13.58 -31.24
C ALA A 294 36.24 13.33 -31.79
N GLN A 295 36.47 12.27 -32.57
CA GLN A 295 37.78 12.03 -33.19
C GLN A 295 38.23 13.14 -34.16
N ARG A 296 37.29 13.85 -34.82
CA ARG A 296 37.66 15.01 -35.66
C ARG A 296 38.08 16.23 -34.84
N GLU A 297 37.60 16.34 -33.61
CA GLU A 297 37.84 17.46 -32.70
C GLU A 297 39.08 17.23 -31.80
N PHE A 298 39.26 15.99 -31.32
CA PHE A 298 40.27 15.63 -30.31
C PHE A 298 41.36 14.66 -30.81
N GLY A 299 41.24 14.11 -32.01
CA GLY A 299 42.12 13.06 -32.54
C GLY A 299 41.82 11.69 -31.92
N ASP A 300 42.82 10.83 -31.81
CA ASP A 300 42.66 9.50 -31.19
C ASP A 300 42.70 9.53 -29.64
N ALA A 301 42.88 10.71 -29.03
CA ALA A 301 42.83 10.90 -27.58
C ALA A 301 41.37 10.94 -27.03
N VAL A 302 40.55 9.99 -27.45
CA VAL A 302 39.13 9.85 -27.10
C VAL A 302 38.96 8.57 -26.29
N ALA A 303 38.37 8.66 -25.10
CA ALA A 303 37.90 7.51 -24.35
C ALA A 303 36.37 7.38 -24.48
N VAL A 304 35.85 6.16 -24.49
CA VAL A 304 34.43 5.83 -24.51
C VAL A 304 34.13 4.87 -23.36
N VAL A 305 33.17 5.18 -22.50
CA VAL A 305 32.66 4.32 -21.44
C VAL A 305 31.23 3.92 -21.81
N CYS A 306 31.00 2.64 -22.02
CA CYS A 306 29.71 2.09 -22.47
C CYS A 306 29.55 0.64 -22.03
N GLY A 307 28.34 0.12 -22.06
CA GLY A 307 28.02 -1.28 -21.86
C GLY A 307 28.91 -2.17 -22.73
N ALA A 308 29.53 -3.20 -22.14
CA ALA A 308 30.50 -4.06 -22.82
C ALA A 308 29.94 -4.69 -24.10
N TRP A 309 28.63 -4.92 -24.14
CA TRP A 309 27.90 -5.40 -25.32
C TRP A 309 28.13 -4.53 -26.57
N HIS A 310 28.21 -3.20 -26.43
CA HIS A 310 28.34 -2.28 -27.57
C HIS A 310 29.77 -2.17 -28.13
N VAL A 311 30.80 -2.53 -27.36
CA VAL A 311 32.21 -2.32 -27.76
C VAL A 311 32.58 -2.94 -29.12
N PRO A 312 32.23 -4.21 -29.44
CA PRO A 312 32.53 -4.78 -30.76
C PRO A 312 31.84 -4.03 -31.91
N ALA A 313 30.64 -3.49 -31.67
CA ALA A 313 29.91 -2.71 -32.67
C ALA A 313 30.47 -1.29 -32.86
N LEU A 314 31.13 -0.72 -31.86
CA LEU A 314 31.86 0.55 -31.98
C LEU A 314 33.23 0.38 -32.66
N ARG A 315 33.87 -0.80 -32.55
CA ARG A 315 35.06 -1.18 -33.34
C ARG A 315 34.75 -1.38 -34.83
N GLN A 316 33.53 -1.80 -35.18
CA GLN A 316 33.18 -2.19 -36.55
C GLN A 316 33.32 -1.03 -37.54
N ARG A 317 34.00 -1.28 -38.67
CA ARG A 317 34.27 -0.28 -39.72
C ARG A 317 33.06 -0.07 -40.64
N THR A 318 31.99 0.51 -40.10
CA THR A 318 30.76 0.82 -40.83
C THR A 318 30.88 2.13 -41.61
N ALA A 319 30.21 2.24 -42.76
CA ALA A 319 30.17 3.45 -43.57
C ALA A 319 29.26 4.51 -42.95
N VAL A 320 29.70 5.78 -42.92
CA VAL A 320 28.93 6.91 -42.35
C VAL A 320 27.55 7.08 -43.00
N ALA A 321 27.41 6.72 -44.28
CA ALA A 321 26.13 6.75 -44.97
C ALA A 321 25.13 5.68 -44.47
N ALA A 322 25.62 4.51 -44.05
CA ALA A 322 24.79 3.44 -43.50
C ALA A 322 24.30 3.79 -42.09
N ASP A 323 25.19 4.26 -41.20
CA ASP A 323 24.79 4.72 -39.87
C ASP A 323 23.76 5.86 -39.94
N ARG A 324 23.95 6.81 -40.88
CA ARG A 324 22.98 7.89 -41.13
C ARG A 324 21.64 7.40 -41.70
N ALA A 325 21.61 6.25 -42.38
CA ALA A 325 20.36 5.69 -42.88
C ALA A 325 19.51 5.11 -41.74
N LEU A 326 20.14 4.41 -40.79
CA LEU A 326 19.47 3.83 -39.61
C LEU A 326 18.87 4.89 -38.67
N VAL A 327 19.54 6.04 -38.51
CA VAL A 327 19.07 7.14 -37.65
C VAL A 327 18.06 8.06 -38.34
N LYS A 328 17.93 7.99 -39.68
CA LYS A 328 17.08 8.93 -40.44
C LYS A 328 15.62 8.47 -40.45
N GLY A 329 14.73 9.37 -40.02
CA GLY A 329 13.28 9.17 -40.11
C GLY A 329 12.64 8.53 -38.87
N LEU A 330 13.45 8.27 -37.83
CA LEU A 330 12.95 7.81 -36.52
C LEU A 330 11.93 8.79 -35.92
N PRO A 331 10.89 8.29 -35.22
CA PRO A 331 9.88 9.12 -34.57
C PRO A 331 10.52 9.94 -33.44
N LYS A 332 9.94 11.11 -33.13
CA LYS A 332 10.47 12.05 -32.13
C LYS A 332 9.33 12.70 -31.36
N VAL A 333 9.52 12.87 -30.06
CA VAL A 333 8.74 13.80 -29.24
C VAL A 333 9.68 14.73 -28.48
N LYS A 334 9.23 15.95 -28.14
CA LYS A 334 9.99 16.90 -27.35
C LYS A 334 10.19 16.36 -25.93
N ALA A 335 11.45 16.18 -25.53
CA ALA A 335 11.85 15.74 -24.20
C ALA A 335 12.50 16.89 -23.42
N ASP A 336 12.40 16.85 -22.09
CA ASP A 336 13.22 17.62 -21.17
C ASP A 336 13.92 16.64 -20.21
N MET A 337 15.04 17.06 -19.60
CA MET A 337 15.86 16.20 -18.74
C MET A 337 16.33 16.88 -17.46
N THR A 338 16.38 16.11 -16.37
CA THR A 338 17.01 16.55 -15.12
C THR A 338 17.55 15.40 -14.27
N TRP A 339 18.32 15.74 -13.24
CA TRP A 339 18.70 14.83 -12.15
C TRP A 339 17.56 14.70 -11.14
N VAL A 340 17.24 13.47 -10.74
CA VAL A 340 16.36 13.17 -9.62
C VAL A 340 17.03 12.24 -8.60
N PRO A 341 16.71 12.35 -7.30
CA PRO A 341 17.06 11.34 -6.30
C PRO A 341 16.58 9.95 -6.73
N TRP A 342 17.45 8.96 -6.63
CA TRP A 342 17.13 7.55 -6.86
C TRP A 342 17.31 6.75 -5.57
N THR A 343 16.97 5.47 -5.56
CA THR A 343 17.15 4.60 -4.39
C THR A 343 17.87 3.31 -4.74
N TYR A 344 18.57 2.71 -3.77
CA TYR A 344 19.13 1.37 -3.94
C TYR A 344 18.04 0.31 -4.20
N ARG A 345 16.88 0.40 -3.53
CA ARG A 345 15.73 -0.48 -3.81
C ARG A 345 15.19 -0.36 -5.25
N ARG A 346 15.37 0.78 -5.92
CA ARG A 346 15.05 0.98 -7.36
C ARG A 346 16.24 0.77 -8.29
N LEU A 347 17.45 0.52 -7.77
CA LEU A 347 18.55 -0.07 -8.55
C LEU A 347 18.42 -1.60 -8.65
N SER A 348 17.70 -2.25 -7.73
CA SER A 348 17.56 -3.70 -7.78
C SER A 348 16.59 -4.15 -8.87
N ARG A 349 16.91 -5.25 -9.57
CA ARG A 349 16.07 -5.81 -10.67
C ARG A 349 14.65 -6.13 -10.22
N PHE A 350 14.43 -6.36 -8.93
CA PHE A 350 13.13 -6.63 -8.32
C PHE A 350 12.08 -5.53 -8.55
N SER A 351 12.51 -4.30 -8.89
CA SER A 351 11.61 -3.14 -9.05
C SER A 351 10.95 -3.02 -10.44
N GLY A 352 11.20 -3.94 -11.37
CA GLY A 352 10.65 -3.94 -12.74
C GLY A 352 11.34 -2.96 -13.70
N TYR A 353 12.05 -1.95 -13.18
CA TYR A 353 12.96 -1.10 -13.95
C TYR A 353 14.37 -1.71 -13.87
N GLY A 354 14.79 -2.37 -14.96
CA GLY A 354 16.00 -3.19 -15.01
C GLY A 354 17.32 -2.40 -14.97
N ALA A 355 17.66 -1.81 -13.83
CA ALA A 355 18.99 -1.21 -13.58
C ALA A 355 20.11 -2.25 -13.36
N GLY A 356 19.81 -3.54 -13.47
CA GLY A 356 20.83 -4.55 -13.81
C GLY A 356 21.69 -5.09 -12.67
N ILE A 357 21.42 -4.76 -11.41
CA ILE A 357 22.07 -5.35 -10.21
C ILE A 357 21.01 -5.88 -9.22
N ASP A 358 21.38 -6.86 -8.40
CA ASP A 358 20.47 -7.41 -7.38
C ASP A 358 20.82 -6.95 -5.94
N SER A 359 22.09 -6.64 -5.68
CA SER A 359 22.62 -6.32 -4.35
C SER A 359 23.33 -4.95 -4.25
N PRO A 360 22.64 -3.83 -4.53
CA PRO A 360 23.22 -2.49 -4.55
C PRO A 360 23.94 -2.08 -3.25
N GLY A 361 23.42 -2.45 -2.08
CA GLY A 361 24.04 -2.14 -0.79
C GLY A 361 25.33 -2.92 -0.51
N TRP A 362 25.44 -4.15 -1.04
CA TRP A 362 26.69 -4.93 -1.05
C TRP A 362 27.73 -4.31 -1.99
N TYR A 363 27.35 -3.94 -3.21
CA TYR A 363 28.28 -3.30 -4.16
C TYR A 363 28.72 -1.90 -3.73
N GLY A 364 27.83 -1.11 -3.11
CA GLY A 364 28.21 0.14 -2.45
C GLY A 364 29.22 -0.07 -1.31
N HIS A 365 29.05 -1.13 -0.53
CA HIS A 365 30.03 -1.53 0.50
C HIS A 365 31.38 -1.93 -0.12
N LEU A 366 31.39 -2.80 -1.13
CA LEU A 366 32.62 -3.19 -1.84
C LEU A 366 33.33 -2.02 -2.53
N PHE A 367 32.62 -0.93 -2.87
CA PHE A 367 33.20 0.29 -3.38
C PHE A 367 33.86 1.14 -2.29
N ALA A 368 33.12 1.43 -1.22
CA ALA A 368 33.53 2.31 -0.13
C ALA A 368 34.56 1.68 0.83
N ALA A 369 34.59 0.35 0.93
CA ALA A 369 35.47 -0.42 1.79
C ALA A 369 36.38 -1.37 0.99
N PRO A 370 37.34 -0.85 0.19
CA PRO A 370 38.26 -1.68 -0.59
C PRO A 370 39.27 -2.43 0.29
N ASP A 371 39.53 -1.97 1.52
CA ASP A 371 40.33 -2.68 2.51
C ASP A 371 39.43 -3.50 3.43
N ARG A 372 39.74 -4.80 3.58
CA ARG A 372 39.06 -5.72 4.51
C ARG A 372 37.52 -5.76 4.32
N PRO A 373 37.03 -6.01 3.09
CA PRO A 373 35.61 -5.89 2.76
C PRO A 373 34.75 -6.84 3.59
N VAL A 374 35.18 -8.09 3.78
CA VAL A 374 34.42 -9.12 4.51
C VAL A 374 34.29 -8.75 5.99
N GLU A 375 35.38 -8.34 6.65
CA GLU A 375 35.33 -8.05 8.09
C GLU A 375 34.56 -6.78 8.40
N ARG A 376 34.66 -5.75 7.53
CA ARG A 376 33.84 -4.54 7.63
C ARG A 376 32.36 -4.85 7.37
N TRP A 377 32.03 -5.76 6.44
CA TRP A 377 30.65 -6.20 6.20
C TRP A 377 30.07 -6.93 7.41
N MET A 378 30.77 -7.93 7.94
CA MET A 378 30.33 -8.65 9.15
C MET A 378 30.18 -7.73 10.36
N THR A 379 31.01 -6.70 10.46
CA THR A 379 30.88 -5.65 11.49
C THR A 379 29.61 -4.80 11.28
N LYS A 380 29.28 -4.45 10.03
CA LYS A 380 28.07 -3.70 9.65
C LYS A 380 26.79 -4.50 9.96
N VAL A 381 26.77 -5.79 9.62
CA VAL A 381 25.68 -6.73 9.94
C VAL A 381 25.48 -6.86 11.45
N ALA A 382 26.58 -7.03 12.21
CA ALA A 382 26.52 -7.06 13.68
C ALA A 382 26.11 -5.71 14.30
N GLY A 383 26.29 -4.59 13.59
CA GLY A 383 25.74 -3.29 13.97
C GLY A 383 24.22 -3.29 13.86
N LEU A 384 23.68 -3.56 12.67
CA LEU A 384 22.24 -3.65 12.41
C LEU A 384 21.51 -4.56 13.41
N PHE A 385 22.07 -5.73 13.72
CA PHE A 385 21.43 -6.63 14.68
C PHE A 385 21.41 -6.05 16.10
N ARG A 386 22.43 -5.30 16.54
CA ARG A 386 22.41 -4.64 17.86
C ARG A 386 21.44 -3.47 17.92
N ASP A 387 21.27 -2.75 16.81
CA ASP A 387 20.30 -1.65 16.69
C ASP A 387 18.85 -2.17 16.77
N GLU A 388 18.63 -3.45 16.45
CA GLU A 388 17.37 -4.21 16.60
C GLU A 388 17.39 -5.13 17.85
N ASP A 389 18.10 -4.70 18.91
CA ASP A 389 18.20 -5.34 20.23
C ASP A 389 18.68 -6.82 20.26
N ARG A 390 19.34 -7.32 19.19
CA ARG A 390 19.93 -8.67 19.14
C ARG A 390 21.38 -8.70 19.63
N ILE A 391 21.69 -9.68 20.47
CA ILE A 391 23.00 -9.83 21.12
C ILE A 391 24.03 -10.47 20.17
N VAL A 392 24.66 -9.66 19.31
CA VAL A 392 25.78 -10.11 18.47
C VAL A 392 27.12 -9.63 19.03
N SER A 393 27.87 -10.54 19.65
CA SER A 393 29.23 -10.25 20.19
C SER A 393 30.31 -10.24 19.10
N SER A 394 31.49 -9.66 19.39
CA SER A 394 32.64 -9.68 18.48
C SER A 394 33.14 -11.08 18.13
N ALA A 395 32.87 -12.09 18.97
CA ALA A 395 33.22 -13.49 18.67
C ALA A 395 32.40 -14.03 17.47
N HIS A 396 31.12 -13.66 17.36
CA HIS A 396 30.29 -14.01 16.21
C HIS A 396 30.81 -13.35 14.93
N VAL A 397 31.30 -12.11 14.99
CA VAL A 397 31.91 -11.44 13.84
C VAL A 397 33.17 -12.17 13.38
N ILE A 398 34.05 -12.56 14.30
CA ILE A 398 35.28 -13.29 13.98
C ILE A 398 34.98 -14.66 13.37
N GLU A 399 34.05 -15.42 13.94
CA GLU A 399 33.71 -16.75 13.43
C GLU A 399 32.93 -16.67 12.11
N ALA A 400 32.08 -15.66 11.90
CA ALA A 400 31.40 -15.44 10.61
C ALA A 400 32.39 -15.08 9.49
N VAL A 401 33.41 -14.26 9.75
CA VAL A 401 34.50 -14.00 8.78
C VAL A 401 35.20 -15.31 8.43
N ARG A 402 35.63 -16.07 9.44
CA ARG A 402 36.34 -17.34 9.27
C ARG A 402 35.50 -18.39 8.51
N LEU A 403 34.20 -18.45 8.78
CA LEU A 403 33.29 -19.33 8.08
C LEU A 403 33.11 -18.90 6.62
N ALA A 404 32.95 -17.60 6.34
CA ALA A 404 32.87 -17.10 4.97
C ALA A 404 34.15 -17.40 4.16
N GLU A 405 35.34 -17.23 4.76
CA GLU A 405 36.63 -17.64 4.18
C GLU A 405 36.69 -19.15 3.91
N THR A 406 36.21 -19.96 4.85
CA THR A 406 36.18 -21.44 4.72
C THR A 406 35.22 -21.87 3.61
N LEU A 407 34.03 -21.27 3.53
CA LEU A 407 33.05 -21.52 2.47
C LEU A 407 33.59 -21.12 1.09
N ALA A 408 34.27 -19.98 0.98
CA ALA A 408 34.90 -19.53 -0.26
C ALA A 408 35.95 -20.55 -0.74
N ALA A 409 36.83 -21.00 0.16
CA ALA A 409 37.83 -22.02 -0.13
C ALA A 409 37.21 -23.37 -0.53
N MET A 410 36.13 -23.81 0.14
CA MET A 410 35.39 -25.04 -0.21
C MET A 410 34.70 -24.93 -1.57
N ARG A 411 34.25 -23.74 -1.96
CA ARG A 411 33.61 -23.44 -3.26
C ARG A 411 34.62 -23.11 -4.37
N GLY A 412 35.93 -23.12 -4.07
CA GLY A 412 36.98 -22.77 -5.04
C GLY A 412 37.04 -21.29 -5.42
N ARG A 413 36.36 -20.41 -4.68
CA ARG A 413 36.31 -18.96 -4.95
C ARG A 413 37.61 -18.27 -4.50
N PRO A 414 38.04 -17.20 -5.18
CA PRO A 414 39.26 -16.47 -4.82
C PRO A 414 39.11 -15.66 -3.52
N LEU A 415 37.90 -15.18 -3.23
CA LEU A 415 37.52 -14.39 -2.05
C LEU A 415 36.05 -14.70 -1.69
N PRO A 416 35.61 -14.44 -0.43
CA PRO A 416 34.20 -14.58 -0.05
C PRO A 416 33.35 -13.49 -0.69
N GLY A 417 32.34 -13.90 -1.48
CA GLY A 417 31.35 -12.99 -2.05
C GLY A 417 30.09 -12.89 -1.18
N LEU A 418 29.02 -12.33 -1.76
CA LEU A 418 27.76 -12.15 -1.03
C LEU A 418 27.17 -13.47 -0.50
N GLY A 419 27.23 -14.54 -1.29
CA GLY A 419 26.73 -15.86 -0.91
C GLY A 419 27.40 -16.43 0.35
N GLU A 420 28.74 -16.48 0.39
CA GLU A 420 29.47 -17.00 1.56
C GLU A 420 29.27 -16.13 2.79
N THR A 421 29.17 -14.80 2.63
CA THR A 421 28.92 -13.91 3.77
C THR A 421 27.49 -14.07 4.30
N THR A 422 26.50 -14.23 3.43
CA THR A 422 25.10 -14.47 3.79
C THR A 422 24.93 -15.82 4.50
N ASP A 423 25.55 -16.89 3.99
CA ASP A 423 25.54 -18.21 4.63
C ASP A 423 26.23 -18.18 6.01
N ALA A 424 27.35 -17.46 6.14
CA ALA A 424 28.04 -17.34 7.41
C ALA A 424 27.25 -16.49 8.43
N VAL A 425 26.58 -15.41 8.00
CA VAL A 425 25.64 -14.64 8.83
C VAL A 425 24.47 -15.51 9.26
N ARG A 426 23.90 -16.31 8.34
CA ARG A 426 22.82 -17.25 8.65
C ARG A 426 23.22 -18.24 9.73
N ALA A 427 24.38 -18.88 9.58
CA ALA A 427 24.86 -19.89 10.53
C ALA A 427 25.27 -19.30 11.89
N VAL A 428 26.00 -18.19 11.90
CA VAL A 428 26.67 -17.68 13.12
C VAL A 428 25.88 -16.58 13.84
N MET A 429 25.14 -15.72 13.13
CA MET A 429 24.42 -14.58 13.73
C MET A 429 22.89 -14.77 13.75
N CYS A 430 22.36 -15.68 12.94
CA CYS A 430 20.92 -15.93 12.81
C CYS A 430 20.47 -17.29 13.34
N GLU A 431 21.40 -18.11 13.88
CA GLU A 431 21.12 -19.46 14.39
C GLU A 431 20.40 -20.36 13.35
N GLY A 432 20.70 -20.17 12.06
CA GLY A 432 20.09 -20.89 10.93
C GLY A 432 18.78 -20.28 10.40
N SER A 433 18.19 -19.31 11.09
CA SER A 433 16.88 -18.73 10.78
C SER A 433 16.91 -17.70 9.64
N ASP A 434 16.00 -17.82 8.68
CA ASP A 434 15.85 -16.88 7.57
C ASP A 434 15.12 -15.58 7.96
N VAL A 435 14.38 -15.56 9.07
CA VAL A 435 13.62 -14.37 9.53
C VAL A 435 14.53 -13.18 9.84
N PRO A 436 15.56 -13.28 10.70
CA PRO A 436 16.53 -12.20 10.89
C PRO A 436 17.45 -11.98 9.67
N LEU A 437 17.64 -12.99 8.82
CA LEU A 437 18.41 -12.85 7.60
C LEU A 437 17.70 -11.95 6.58
N ALA A 438 16.36 -12.00 6.50
CA ALA A 438 15.55 -11.14 5.66
C ALA A 438 15.73 -9.64 5.99
N LEU A 439 15.93 -9.29 7.27
CA LEU A 439 16.27 -7.93 7.68
C LEU A 439 17.63 -7.49 7.10
N VAL A 440 18.65 -8.34 7.16
CA VAL A 440 19.97 -8.07 6.56
C VAL A 440 19.84 -7.89 5.05
N HIS A 441 19.01 -8.72 4.40
CA HIS A 441 18.75 -8.61 2.97
C HIS A 441 18.12 -7.25 2.60
N ASP A 442 17.03 -6.86 3.24
CA ASP A 442 16.35 -5.58 2.97
C ASP A 442 17.23 -4.37 3.31
N ARG A 443 17.75 -4.30 4.55
CA ARG A 443 18.44 -3.11 5.09
C ARG A 443 19.90 -2.95 4.64
N LEU A 444 20.58 -4.03 4.24
CA LEU A 444 22.01 -3.99 3.89
C LEU A 444 22.34 -4.51 2.49
N VAL A 445 21.76 -5.62 2.05
CA VAL A 445 22.08 -6.21 0.72
C VAL A 445 21.45 -5.39 -0.40
N VAL A 446 20.15 -5.12 -0.30
CA VAL A 446 19.46 -4.14 -1.14
C VAL A 446 19.82 -2.74 -0.63
N GLY A 447 19.40 -2.42 0.59
CA GLY A 447 19.75 -1.17 1.27
C GLY A 447 18.81 0.00 0.95
N ASP A 448 18.82 0.95 1.88
CA ASP A 448 17.82 2.02 1.98
C ASP A 448 18.33 3.40 1.56
N VAL A 449 19.45 3.45 0.82
CA VAL A 449 20.06 4.74 0.44
C VAL A 449 19.18 5.43 -0.59
N LEU A 450 18.77 6.66 -0.27
CA LEU A 450 18.19 7.67 -1.16
C LEU A 450 19.28 8.69 -1.49
N GLY A 451 19.50 8.99 -2.77
CA GLY A 451 20.47 10.01 -3.17
C GLY A 451 20.02 11.44 -2.89
N GLU A 452 20.92 12.39 -3.13
CA GLU A 452 20.68 13.82 -2.95
C GLU A 452 21.04 14.56 -4.27
N VAL A 453 20.25 15.56 -4.64
CA VAL A 453 20.42 16.37 -5.86
C VAL A 453 20.45 17.86 -5.47
N PRO A 454 21.38 18.68 -6.03
CA PRO A 454 21.50 20.09 -5.70
C PRO A 454 20.26 20.91 -6.10
N GLN A 455 19.91 21.93 -5.31
CA GLN A 455 18.81 22.87 -5.63
C GLN A 455 19.00 23.61 -6.97
N ALA A 456 20.23 23.68 -7.48
CA ALA A 456 20.55 24.28 -8.78
C ALA A 456 20.07 23.44 -9.99
N ALA A 457 19.69 22.18 -9.78
CA ALA A 457 19.18 21.32 -10.85
C ALA A 457 17.92 21.92 -11.52
N PRO A 458 17.73 21.70 -12.83
CA PRO A 458 16.46 21.95 -13.49
C PRO A 458 15.32 21.20 -12.78
N ALA A 459 14.20 21.85 -12.52
CA ALA A 459 13.07 21.21 -11.89
C ALA A 459 11.79 21.99 -12.26
N VAL A 460 10.70 21.26 -12.43
CA VAL A 460 9.38 21.85 -12.64
C VAL A 460 9.04 22.79 -11.47
N PRO A 461 8.30 23.89 -11.70
CA PRO A 461 7.99 24.86 -10.64
C PRO A 461 7.35 24.22 -9.39
N LEU A 462 6.49 23.22 -9.58
CA LEU A 462 5.81 22.51 -8.50
C LEU A 462 6.76 21.70 -7.60
N GLN A 463 7.80 21.07 -8.17
CA GLN A 463 8.85 20.39 -7.41
C GLN A 463 9.63 21.39 -6.55
N ARG A 464 10.01 22.53 -7.12
CA ARG A 464 10.72 23.60 -6.38
C ARG A 464 9.90 24.17 -5.23
N ASP A 465 8.57 24.23 -5.38
CA ASP A 465 7.66 24.58 -4.29
C ASP A 465 7.62 23.50 -3.20
N LEU A 466 7.50 22.23 -3.59
CA LEU A 466 7.54 21.09 -2.67
C LEU A 466 8.85 21.05 -1.87
N ASP A 467 10.02 21.16 -2.52
CA ASP A 467 11.35 21.16 -1.87
C ASP A 467 11.48 22.30 -0.84
N ARG A 468 10.84 23.45 -1.11
CA ARG A 468 10.80 24.61 -0.22
C ARG A 468 9.92 24.32 1.01
N ILE A 469 8.75 23.70 0.82
CA ILE A 469 7.85 23.34 1.93
C ILE A 469 8.46 22.22 2.78
N GLN A 470 9.04 21.18 2.17
CA GLN A 470 9.74 20.09 2.86
C GLN A 470 10.82 20.61 3.81
N ARG A 471 11.66 21.55 3.36
CA ARG A 471 12.67 22.21 4.19
C ARG A 471 12.07 23.06 5.31
N ARG A 472 11.01 23.83 5.04
CA ARG A 472 10.29 24.61 6.07
C ARG A 472 9.75 23.72 7.19
N LEU A 473 9.13 22.59 6.81
CA LEU A 473 8.51 21.64 7.73
C LEU A 473 9.48 20.62 8.35
N ARG A 474 10.76 20.66 7.93
CA ARG A 474 11.80 19.68 8.31
C ARG A 474 11.35 18.23 8.03
N LEU A 475 10.62 18.03 6.94
CA LEU A 475 10.10 16.74 6.52
C LEU A 475 11.00 16.20 5.41
N LYS A 476 12.04 15.42 5.77
CA LYS A 476 12.98 14.85 4.79
C LYS A 476 12.32 13.67 4.06
N PRO A 477 12.42 13.58 2.72
CA PRO A 477 12.17 12.36 1.96
C PRO A 477 13.16 11.26 2.37
N GLU A 478 12.65 10.04 2.57
CA GLU A 478 13.41 8.86 3.00
C GLU A 478 12.89 7.65 2.22
N ALA A 479 13.78 6.75 1.76
CA ALA A 479 13.40 5.54 1.04
C ALA A 479 12.86 4.43 1.97
N LEU A 480 13.10 4.55 3.27
CA LEU A 480 12.51 3.72 4.31
C LEU A 480 11.10 4.19 4.64
N GLU A 481 10.27 3.23 5.03
CA GLU A 481 9.01 3.53 5.68
C GLU A 481 9.26 4.08 7.09
N ARG A 482 8.76 5.29 7.36
CA ARG A 482 8.79 5.93 8.67
C ARG A 482 7.38 6.23 9.15
N GLU A 483 7.05 5.76 10.35
CA GLU A 483 5.84 6.19 11.06
C GLU A 483 6.04 7.60 11.66
N LEU A 484 5.07 8.48 11.43
CA LEU A 484 5.04 9.87 11.89
C LEU A 484 3.71 10.12 12.60
N GLU A 485 3.76 10.28 13.92
CA GLU A 485 2.64 10.83 14.69
C GLU A 485 2.63 12.36 14.63
N LEU A 486 1.46 12.93 14.34
CA LEU A 486 1.21 14.37 14.28
C LEU A 486 0.18 14.77 15.35
N ASP A 487 0.46 15.83 16.11
CA ASP A 487 -0.50 16.45 17.02
C ASP A 487 -1.02 17.75 16.39
N LEU A 488 -2.25 17.71 15.86
CA LEU A 488 -2.84 18.79 15.06
C LEU A 488 -3.00 20.12 15.82
N ARG A 489 -2.84 20.12 17.15
CA ARG A 489 -2.84 21.33 17.98
C ARG A 489 -1.52 22.13 17.84
N LYS A 490 -0.47 21.54 17.27
CA LYS A 490 0.79 22.20 16.95
C LYS A 490 0.78 22.65 15.49
N GLU A 491 1.00 23.93 15.26
CA GLU A 491 0.97 24.56 13.93
C GLU A 491 1.83 23.82 12.89
N THR A 492 3.07 23.44 13.25
CA THR A 492 3.97 22.68 12.37
C THR A 492 3.44 21.29 11.99
N ASP A 493 2.76 20.59 12.91
CA ASP A 493 2.22 19.26 12.67
C ASP A 493 0.92 19.34 11.86
N ALA A 494 0.12 20.38 12.08
CA ALA A 494 -1.01 20.73 11.21
C ALA A 494 -0.55 21.05 9.78
N GLU A 495 0.52 21.85 9.60
CA GLU A 495 1.08 22.10 8.25
C GLU A 495 1.60 20.83 7.58
N ARG A 496 2.20 19.89 8.33
CA ARG A 496 2.63 18.57 7.82
C ARG A 496 1.44 17.73 7.34
N SER A 497 0.38 17.62 8.15
CA SER A 497 -0.86 16.94 7.77
C SER A 497 -1.45 17.52 6.48
N ARG A 498 -1.59 18.86 6.41
CA ARG A 498 -2.11 19.58 5.23
C ARG A 498 -1.26 19.31 3.98
N LEU A 499 0.07 19.31 4.08
CA LEU A 499 0.94 18.97 2.95
C LEU A 499 0.68 17.54 2.44
N LEU A 500 0.64 16.56 3.33
CA LEU A 500 0.43 15.15 2.96
C LEU A 500 -0.95 14.94 2.31
N HIS A 501 -2.00 15.59 2.83
CA HIS A 501 -3.33 15.56 2.20
C HIS A 501 -3.36 16.23 0.82
N ARG A 502 -2.70 17.39 0.64
CA ARG A 502 -2.59 18.06 -0.67
C ARG A 502 -1.84 17.20 -1.69
N LEU A 503 -0.75 16.55 -1.29
CA LEU A 503 0.00 15.64 -2.16
C LEU A 503 -0.82 14.40 -2.55
N ARG A 504 -1.60 13.82 -1.64
CA ARG A 504 -2.53 12.72 -1.98
C ARG A 504 -3.62 13.13 -2.96
N LEU A 505 -4.16 14.35 -2.88
CA LEU A 505 -5.09 14.88 -3.89
C LEU A 505 -4.46 15.00 -5.27
N LEU A 506 -3.14 15.27 -5.33
CA LEU A 506 -2.36 15.31 -6.56
C LEU A 506 -1.89 13.92 -7.07
N GLY A 507 -2.26 12.82 -6.40
CA GLY A 507 -1.77 11.48 -6.72
C GLY A 507 -0.32 11.20 -6.28
N VAL A 508 0.30 12.11 -5.52
CA VAL A 508 1.66 11.97 -4.98
C VAL A 508 1.57 11.27 -3.61
N ALA A 509 1.59 9.93 -3.63
CA ALA A 509 1.43 9.07 -2.46
C ALA A 509 2.69 8.99 -1.55
N TRP A 510 3.25 10.14 -1.14
CA TRP A 510 4.41 10.17 -0.21
C TRP A 510 4.04 9.68 1.20
N GLY A 511 2.78 9.83 1.61
CA GLY A 511 2.30 9.39 2.91
C GLY A 511 0.95 8.71 2.85
N GLU A 512 0.79 7.63 3.62
CA GLU A 512 -0.48 6.95 3.85
C GLU A 512 -0.91 7.10 5.32
N PRO A 513 -2.19 7.41 5.60
CA PRO A 513 -2.70 7.37 6.97
C PRO A 513 -2.64 5.94 7.54
N ALA A 514 -2.25 5.84 8.80
CA ALA A 514 -2.27 4.60 9.58
C ALA A 514 -3.25 4.73 10.75
N ALA A 515 -3.77 3.60 11.25
CA ALA A 515 -4.64 3.61 12.41
C ALA A 515 -3.83 3.98 13.67
N SER A 516 -4.19 5.08 14.34
CA SER A 516 -3.50 5.54 15.54
C SER A 516 -3.71 4.58 16.71
N ARG A 517 -2.62 4.12 17.33
CA ARG A 517 -2.68 3.19 18.47
C ARG A 517 -3.24 3.90 19.72
N GLY A 518 -4.40 3.45 20.19
CA GLY A 518 -4.95 3.84 21.50
C GLY A 518 -5.43 5.30 21.61
N SER A 519 -5.90 5.93 20.51
CA SER A 519 -6.40 7.31 20.52
C SER A 519 -7.80 7.40 19.93
N THR A 520 -8.81 7.67 20.77
CA THR A 520 -10.16 8.06 20.33
C THR A 520 -10.28 9.56 20.01
N GLY A 521 -9.20 10.33 20.16
CA GLY A 521 -9.18 11.77 19.90
C GLY A 521 -8.87 12.13 18.44
N THR A 522 -9.67 13.04 17.86
CA THR A 522 -9.54 13.58 16.49
C THR A 522 -8.31 14.48 16.27
N PHE A 523 -7.50 14.72 17.29
CA PHE A 523 -6.34 15.62 17.26
C PHE A 523 -5.01 14.91 16.96
N ARG A 524 -4.97 13.57 16.92
CA ARG A 524 -3.78 12.80 16.51
C ARG A 524 -4.00 12.14 15.16
N GLU A 525 -3.02 12.27 14.28
CA GLU A 525 -2.93 11.52 13.02
C GLU A 525 -1.63 10.72 13.01
N THR A 526 -1.69 9.45 12.60
CA THR A 526 -0.50 8.62 12.36
C THR A 526 -0.36 8.43 10.85
N TRP A 527 0.86 8.62 10.35
CA TRP A 527 1.18 8.54 8.92
C TRP A 527 2.37 7.61 8.69
N ARG A 528 2.32 6.77 7.66
CA ARG A 528 3.47 6.02 7.14
C ARG A 528 4.00 6.75 5.92
N LEU A 529 5.25 7.20 5.98
CA LEU A 529 5.90 7.97 4.92
C LEU A 529 6.95 7.13 4.23
N ARG A 530 6.94 7.10 2.89
CA ARG A 530 7.98 6.48 2.06
C ARG A 530 8.15 7.27 0.77
N TRP A 531 9.36 7.69 0.44
CA TRP A 531 9.66 8.36 -0.82
C TRP A 531 10.14 7.37 -1.87
N GLU A 532 9.51 7.42 -3.05
CA GLU A 532 9.89 6.64 -4.22
C GLU A 532 10.21 7.59 -5.39
N PRO A 533 11.18 7.29 -6.27
CA PRO A 533 11.55 8.16 -7.37
C PRO A 533 10.41 8.50 -8.34
N GLU A 534 9.44 7.59 -8.50
CA GLU A 534 8.22 7.77 -9.27
C GLU A 534 7.38 8.96 -8.77
N LEU A 535 7.50 9.32 -7.49
CA LEU A 535 6.83 10.51 -6.94
C LEU A 535 7.35 11.80 -7.58
N SER A 536 8.60 11.85 -8.05
CA SER A 536 9.11 12.99 -8.83
C SER A 536 8.40 13.14 -10.18
N VAL A 537 8.03 12.02 -10.81
CA VAL A 537 7.20 12.04 -12.04
C VAL A 537 5.76 12.41 -11.73
N ARG A 538 5.17 11.90 -10.64
CA ARG A 538 3.83 12.33 -10.18
C ARG A 538 3.79 13.84 -9.87
N VAL A 539 4.86 14.41 -9.32
CA VAL A 539 4.99 15.86 -9.11
C VAL A 539 5.12 16.61 -10.45
N ALA A 540 5.78 16.05 -11.46
CA ALA A 540 5.83 16.63 -12.80
C ALA A 540 4.45 16.61 -13.51
N GLU A 541 3.74 15.48 -13.47
CA GLU A 541 2.35 15.34 -13.95
C GLU A 541 1.40 16.33 -13.25
N ALA A 542 1.51 16.43 -11.91
CA ALA A 542 0.70 17.35 -11.11
C ALA A 542 0.95 18.83 -11.46
N GLY A 543 2.08 19.17 -12.11
CA GLY A 543 2.42 20.51 -12.57
C GLY A 543 1.43 21.10 -13.59
N VAL A 544 0.63 20.26 -14.27
CA VAL A 544 -0.46 20.70 -15.16
C VAL A 544 -1.54 21.48 -14.38
N TRP A 545 -1.76 21.17 -13.11
CA TRP A 545 -2.77 21.82 -12.27
C TRP A 545 -2.27 23.12 -11.62
N GLY A 546 -0.96 23.35 -11.55
CA GLY A 546 -0.41 24.58 -10.99
C GLY A 546 1.08 24.52 -10.63
N THR A 547 1.65 25.70 -10.39
CA THR A 547 3.09 25.86 -10.05
C THR A 547 3.40 25.76 -8.55
N THR A 548 2.39 25.60 -7.70
CA THR A 548 2.54 25.43 -6.24
C THR A 548 1.60 24.33 -5.75
N VAL A 549 1.98 23.65 -4.65
CA VAL A 549 1.24 22.49 -4.12
C VAL A 549 -0.18 22.88 -3.71
N LEU A 550 -0.38 24.09 -3.19
CA LEU A 550 -1.70 24.63 -2.86
C LEU A 550 -2.55 24.89 -4.11
N ALA A 551 -2.02 25.61 -5.11
CA ALA A 551 -2.78 25.96 -6.31
C ALA A 551 -3.12 24.71 -7.14
N ALA A 552 -2.15 23.80 -7.29
CA ALA A 552 -2.35 22.54 -7.99
C ALA A 552 -3.42 21.67 -7.29
N ALA A 553 -3.36 21.52 -5.95
CA ALA A 553 -4.35 20.74 -5.22
C ALA A 553 -5.76 21.36 -5.27
N THR A 554 -5.85 22.70 -5.28
CA THR A 554 -7.11 23.44 -5.45
C THR A 554 -7.72 23.18 -6.82
N ALA A 555 -6.98 23.43 -7.90
CA ALA A 555 -7.46 23.24 -9.28
C ALA A 555 -7.80 21.77 -9.58
N LYS A 556 -7.02 20.83 -9.04
CA LYS A 556 -7.31 19.38 -9.13
C LYS A 556 -8.60 19.03 -8.41
N ALA A 557 -8.83 19.54 -7.19
CA ALA A 557 -10.06 19.30 -6.45
C ALA A 557 -11.30 19.90 -7.15
N GLU A 558 -11.19 21.09 -7.76
CA GLU A 558 -12.28 21.67 -8.54
C GLU A 558 -12.65 20.82 -9.77
N ALA A 559 -11.65 20.33 -10.52
CA ALA A 559 -11.87 19.46 -11.67
C ALA A 559 -12.42 18.08 -11.28
N ASP A 560 -11.96 17.52 -10.15
CA ASP A 560 -12.49 16.27 -9.60
C ASP A 560 -13.94 16.44 -9.14
N ALA A 561 -14.32 17.60 -8.59
CA ALA A 561 -15.71 17.87 -8.23
C ALA A 561 -16.62 17.93 -9.46
N VAL A 562 -16.23 18.67 -10.51
CA VAL A 562 -17.04 18.79 -11.74
C VAL A 562 -17.16 17.46 -12.49
N SER A 563 -16.12 16.62 -12.46
CA SER A 563 -16.10 15.31 -13.15
C SER A 563 -16.76 14.17 -12.38
N ALA A 564 -16.86 14.26 -11.05
CA ALA A 564 -17.50 13.26 -10.19
C ALA A 564 -18.98 13.03 -10.57
N GLN A 565 -19.36 11.75 -10.63
CA GLN A 565 -20.73 11.34 -10.99
C GLN A 565 -21.56 10.90 -9.79
N ALA A 566 -20.96 10.23 -8.80
CA ALA A 566 -21.67 9.77 -7.61
C ALA A 566 -21.61 10.79 -6.47
N LEU A 567 -22.67 10.87 -5.67
CA LEU A 567 -22.73 11.72 -4.48
C LEU A 567 -21.64 11.37 -3.45
N ALA A 568 -21.29 10.08 -3.37
CA ALA A 568 -20.22 9.58 -2.50
C ALA A 568 -18.83 10.13 -2.87
N ASP A 569 -18.52 10.28 -4.16
CA ASP A 569 -17.23 10.79 -4.64
C ASP A 569 -17.04 12.26 -4.22
N VAL A 570 -18.07 13.08 -4.42
CA VAL A 570 -18.08 14.51 -4.05
C VAL A 570 -18.03 14.67 -2.53
N THR A 571 -18.73 13.81 -1.80
CA THR A 571 -18.70 13.78 -0.33
C THR A 571 -17.31 13.46 0.20
N GLY A 572 -16.66 12.42 -0.33
CA GLY A 572 -15.29 12.08 0.04
C GLY A 572 -14.27 13.13 -0.42
N LEU A 573 -14.53 13.84 -1.51
CA LEU A 573 -13.71 14.96 -1.97
C LEU A 573 -13.83 16.17 -1.03
N ALA A 574 -15.02 16.48 -0.53
CA ALA A 574 -15.23 17.53 0.47
C ALA A 574 -14.44 17.25 1.76
N GLU A 575 -14.49 16.01 2.25
CA GLU A 575 -13.68 15.56 3.40
C GLU A 575 -12.18 15.76 3.12
N ARG A 576 -11.69 15.35 1.94
CA ARG A 576 -10.30 15.58 1.53
C ARG A 576 -9.93 17.06 1.42
N CYS A 577 -10.83 17.94 0.97
CA CYS A 577 -10.58 19.38 0.86
C CYS A 577 -10.44 20.06 2.23
N LEU A 578 -11.20 19.63 3.23
CA LEU A 578 -11.06 20.10 4.62
C LEU A 578 -9.76 19.59 5.26
N LEU A 579 -9.42 18.32 5.03
CA LEU A 579 -8.17 17.72 5.49
C LEU A 579 -6.93 18.32 4.79
N ALA A 580 -7.07 18.79 3.56
CA ALA A 580 -6.05 19.51 2.81
C ALA A 580 -6.05 21.04 3.04
N GLU A 581 -7.02 21.59 3.78
CA GLU A 581 -7.25 23.04 3.95
C GLU A 581 -7.24 23.77 2.59
N LEU A 582 -8.27 23.53 1.77
CA LEU A 582 -8.46 24.13 0.44
C LEU A 582 -9.70 25.05 0.40
N PRO A 583 -9.61 26.29 0.93
CA PRO A 583 -10.76 27.17 1.07
C PRO A 583 -11.31 27.68 -0.28
N GLU A 584 -10.50 27.74 -1.33
CA GLU A 584 -10.91 28.20 -2.67
C GLU A 584 -11.70 27.12 -3.44
N ALA A 585 -11.31 25.84 -3.31
CA ALA A 585 -12.04 24.73 -3.93
C ALA A 585 -13.36 24.42 -3.22
N LEU A 586 -13.42 24.62 -1.89
CA LEU A 586 -14.55 24.18 -1.06
C LEU A 586 -15.92 24.71 -1.55
N PRO A 587 -16.10 25.99 -1.93
CA PRO A 587 -17.36 26.46 -2.54
C PRO A 587 -17.78 25.70 -3.80
N VAL A 588 -16.84 25.34 -4.68
CA VAL A 588 -17.13 24.58 -5.91
C VAL A 588 -17.57 23.15 -5.55
N VAL A 589 -16.84 22.48 -4.64
CA VAL A 589 -17.21 21.14 -4.16
C VAL A 589 -18.58 21.15 -3.48
N MET A 590 -18.86 22.16 -2.64
CA MET A 590 -20.16 22.31 -1.96
C MET A 590 -21.32 22.57 -2.93
N GLN A 591 -21.09 23.37 -3.98
CA GLN A 591 -22.11 23.61 -5.01
C GLN A 591 -22.44 22.31 -5.75
N VAL A 592 -21.43 21.58 -6.25
CA VAL A 592 -21.67 20.29 -6.92
C VAL A 592 -22.32 19.28 -5.99
N LEU A 593 -21.92 19.23 -4.71
CA LEU A 593 -22.51 18.36 -3.70
C LEU A 593 -24.01 18.66 -3.52
N ALA A 594 -24.37 19.95 -3.41
CA ALA A 594 -25.75 20.39 -3.27
C ALA A 594 -26.59 20.09 -4.52
N ASP A 595 -26.04 20.31 -5.71
CA ASP A 595 -26.72 20.03 -6.98
C ASP A 595 -26.94 18.52 -7.18
N ARG A 596 -25.94 17.68 -6.88
CA ARG A 596 -26.06 16.21 -6.93
C ARG A 596 -27.07 15.72 -5.89
N ALA A 597 -27.00 16.19 -4.64
CA ALA A 597 -27.95 15.83 -3.59
C ALA A 597 -29.38 16.37 -3.81
N ALA A 598 -29.57 17.34 -4.70
CA ALA A 598 -30.89 17.81 -5.12
C ALA A 598 -31.49 17.00 -6.28
N LEU A 599 -30.64 16.34 -7.08
CA LEU A 599 -31.05 15.48 -8.20
C LEU A 599 -31.14 13.99 -7.83
N ASP A 600 -30.44 13.54 -6.80
CA ASP A 600 -30.49 12.16 -6.34
C ASP A 600 -31.82 11.86 -5.61
N THR A 601 -32.56 10.90 -6.15
CA THR A 601 -33.86 10.45 -5.64
C THR A 601 -33.76 9.25 -4.71
N ASP A 602 -32.60 8.59 -4.62
CA ASP A 602 -32.42 7.39 -3.81
C ASP A 602 -32.02 7.75 -2.37
N VAL A 603 -32.92 7.47 -1.42
CA VAL A 603 -32.66 7.79 -0.01
C VAL A 603 -31.52 6.96 0.61
N GLY A 604 -31.19 5.79 0.06
CA GLY A 604 -30.06 4.98 0.48
C GLY A 604 -28.73 5.70 0.22
N HIS A 605 -28.56 6.29 -0.97
CA HIS A 605 -27.40 7.13 -1.29
C HIS A 605 -27.30 8.35 -0.39
N LEU A 606 -28.42 9.06 -0.16
CA LEU A 606 -28.45 10.22 0.74
C LEU A 606 -28.05 9.81 2.17
N ALA A 607 -28.59 8.70 2.67
CA ALA A 607 -28.30 8.15 4.00
C ALA A 607 -26.86 7.63 4.14
N GLN A 608 -26.23 7.16 3.05
CA GLN A 608 -24.82 6.79 3.03
C GLN A 608 -23.88 8.01 3.06
N ALA A 609 -24.27 9.12 2.41
CA ALA A 609 -23.47 10.34 2.34
C ALA A 609 -23.48 11.15 3.65
N LEU A 610 -24.64 11.24 4.34
CA LEU A 610 -24.81 12.07 5.54
C LEU A 610 -23.74 11.85 6.63
N PRO A 611 -23.40 10.60 7.05
CA PRO A 611 -22.39 10.37 8.09
C PRO A 611 -21.00 10.94 7.76
N ALA A 612 -20.60 10.96 6.49
CA ALA A 612 -19.30 11.49 6.07
C ALA A 612 -19.26 13.02 6.11
N LEU A 613 -20.35 13.68 5.70
CA LEU A 613 -20.52 15.14 5.86
C LEU A 613 -20.50 15.54 7.35
N VAL A 614 -21.15 14.76 8.21
CA VAL A 614 -21.22 15.06 9.65
C VAL A 614 -19.89 14.80 10.37
N ARG A 615 -19.12 13.77 9.98
CA ARG A 615 -17.72 13.63 10.45
C ARG A 615 -16.88 14.82 10.00
N SER A 616 -17.04 15.26 8.75
CA SER A 616 -16.33 16.42 8.19
C SER A 616 -16.58 17.72 8.97
N LEU A 617 -17.81 17.95 9.46
CA LEU A 617 -18.13 19.08 10.35
C LEU A 617 -17.30 19.09 11.63
N ARG A 618 -17.07 17.92 12.26
CA ARG A 618 -16.25 17.80 13.47
C ARG A 618 -14.75 18.06 13.22
N TYR A 619 -14.25 17.81 12.01
CA TYR A 619 -12.87 18.16 11.65
C TYR A 619 -12.67 19.64 11.35
N GLY A 620 -13.71 20.33 10.84
CA GLY A 620 -13.66 21.75 10.52
C GLY A 620 -13.46 22.66 11.74
N ASP A 621 -14.07 22.32 12.88
CA ASP A 621 -13.91 23.03 14.17
C ASP A 621 -12.45 22.99 14.68
N VAL A 622 -11.81 21.81 14.61
CA VAL A 622 -10.38 21.63 14.97
C VAL A 622 -9.44 22.41 14.04
N ARG A 623 -9.88 22.73 12.81
CA ARG A 623 -9.05 23.32 11.74
C ARG A 623 -9.44 24.76 11.39
N GLY A 624 -10.39 25.38 12.09
CA GLY A 624 -10.76 26.79 11.95
C GLY A 624 -11.37 27.19 10.60
N THR A 625 -11.96 26.25 9.87
CA THR A 625 -12.62 26.50 8.57
C THR A 625 -14.10 26.82 8.77
N ASP A 626 -14.65 27.79 8.02
CA ASP A 626 -16.10 28.08 8.06
C ASP A 626 -16.90 26.90 7.51
N THR A 627 -17.54 26.16 8.42
CA THR A 627 -18.36 24.99 8.13
C THR A 627 -19.84 25.31 7.90
N GLY A 628 -20.25 26.58 7.94
CA GLY A 628 -21.66 26.97 7.85
C GLY A 628 -22.37 26.46 6.59
N ALA A 629 -21.69 26.50 5.44
CA ALA A 629 -22.21 25.96 4.18
C ALA A 629 -22.40 24.44 4.24
N LEU A 630 -21.42 23.71 4.79
CA LEU A 630 -21.47 22.25 4.94
C LEU A 630 -22.58 21.83 5.92
N ALA A 631 -22.79 22.59 7.00
CA ALA A 631 -23.87 22.36 7.96
C ALA A 631 -25.25 22.55 7.30
N GLY A 632 -25.40 23.58 6.46
CA GLY A 632 -26.60 23.80 5.65
C GLY A 632 -26.89 22.63 4.69
N VAL A 633 -25.88 22.13 3.98
CA VAL A 633 -26.04 20.97 3.08
C VAL A 633 -26.38 19.71 3.87
N ALA A 634 -25.69 19.42 4.98
CA ALA A 634 -25.96 18.25 5.82
C ALA A 634 -27.38 18.28 6.42
N ALA A 635 -27.86 19.44 6.88
CA ALA A 635 -29.24 19.60 7.33
C ALA A 635 -30.24 19.37 6.18
N GLY A 636 -30.03 20.00 5.02
CA GLY A 636 -30.89 19.81 3.84
C GLY A 636 -30.90 18.38 3.31
N LEU A 637 -29.82 17.61 3.52
CA LEU A 637 -29.74 16.19 3.23
C LEU A 637 -30.56 15.37 4.24
N ALA A 638 -30.43 15.69 5.53
CA ALA A 638 -31.22 15.07 6.60
C ALA A 638 -32.73 15.26 6.38
N GLU A 639 -33.19 16.45 5.96
CA GLU A 639 -34.61 16.68 5.61
C GLU A 639 -35.13 15.72 4.53
N ARG A 640 -34.34 15.56 3.44
CA ARG A 640 -34.71 14.66 2.33
C ARG A 640 -34.76 13.21 2.79
N ILE A 641 -33.82 12.79 3.64
CA ILE A 641 -33.83 11.47 4.28
C ILE A 641 -35.08 11.31 5.15
N PHE A 642 -35.43 12.29 5.98
CA PHE A 642 -36.59 12.19 6.87
C PHE A 642 -37.92 12.02 6.11
N VAL A 643 -38.03 12.65 4.93
CA VAL A 643 -39.21 12.54 4.06
C VAL A 643 -39.19 11.24 3.24
N GLY A 644 -38.04 10.86 2.69
CA GLY A 644 -37.88 9.72 1.77
C GLY A 644 -37.74 8.35 2.44
N LEU A 645 -37.30 8.28 3.69
CA LEU A 645 -37.03 7.02 4.38
C LEU A 645 -38.32 6.23 4.72
N PRO A 646 -39.42 6.82 5.24
CA PRO A 646 -40.65 6.08 5.50
C PRO A 646 -41.31 5.36 4.31
N PRO A 647 -41.32 5.90 3.07
CA PRO A 647 -41.77 5.13 1.90
C PRO A 647 -40.71 4.15 1.38
N ALA A 648 -39.41 4.48 1.42
CA ALA A 648 -38.36 3.56 0.95
C ALA A 648 -38.20 2.31 1.83
N CYS A 649 -38.52 2.39 3.12
CA CYS A 649 -38.54 1.24 4.01
C CYS A 649 -39.75 0.30 3.82
N ALA A 650 -40.64 0.54 2.84
CA ALA A 650 -41.82 -0.29 2.62
C ALA A 650 -41.56 -1.42 1.61
N ALA A 651 -42.09 -2.62 1.90
CA ALA A 651 -42.09 -3.78 0.99
C ALA A 651 -40.69 -4.21 0.45
N LEU A 652 -39.64 -4.01 1.25
CA LEU A 652 -38.29 -4.51 0.96
C LEU A 652 -38.19 -6.03 1.19
N ASP A 653 -37.32 -6.70 0.44
CA ASP A 653 -36.87 -8.06 0.75
C ASP A 653 -35.91 -8.09 1.96
N ALA A 654 -35.45 -9.28 2.36
CA ALA A 654 -34.64 -9.47 3.56
C ALA A 654 -33.25 -8.81 3.47
N ASP A 655 -32.62 -8.76 2.30
CA ASP A 655 -31.27 -8.21 2.12
C ASP A 655 -31.33 -6.68 2.04
N ALA A 656 -32.28 -6.14 1.28
CA ALA A 656 -32.55 -4.71 1.21
C ALA A 656 -33.04 -4.13 2.56
N ALA A 657 -33.79 -4.92 3.34
CA ALA A 657 -34.20 -4.52 4.70
C ALA A 657 -33.01 -4.42 5.67
N GLU A 658 -32.04 -5.33 5.59
CA GLU A 658 -30.82 -5.28 6.41
C GLU A 658 -29.90 -4.14 5.97
N GLU A 659 -29.79 -3.88 4.66
CA GLU A 659 -29.10 -2.70 4.15
C GLU A 659 -29.74 -1.40 4.67
N MET A 660 -31.06 -1.29 4.56
CA MET A 660 -31.82 -0.14 5.07
C MET A 660 -31.67 0.02 6.59
N ARG A 661 -31.59 -1.09 7.35
CA ARG A 661 -31.31 -1.06 8.80
C ARG A 661 -29.95 -0.41 9.10
N ARG A 662 -28.90 -0.73 8.31
CA ARG A 662 -27.58 -0.09 8.43
C ARG A 662 -27.62 1.40 8.09
N HIS A 663 -28.42 1.80 7.10
CA HIS A 663 -28.64 3.22 6.78
C HIS A 663 -29.36 3.97 7.92
N VAL A 664 -30.40 3.38 8.52
CA VAL A 664 -31.09 3.94 9.71
C VAL A 664 -30.11 4.16 10.86
N ASP A 665 -29.23 3.20 11.15
CA ASP A 665 -28.20 3.31 12.18
C ASP A 665 -27.22 4.45 11.90
N ALA A 666 -26.72 4.53 10.67
CA ALA A 666 -25.75 5.53 10.25
C ALA A 666 -26.35 6.96 10.30
N VAL A 667 -27.61 7.12 9.86
CA VAL A 667 -28.36 8.38 9.95
C VAL A 667 -28.66 8.74 11.41
N HIS A 668 -29.06 7.79 12.26
CA HIS A 668 -29.30 8.08 13.68
C HIS A 668 -28.06 8.63 14.36
N GLY A 669 -26.90 7.98 14.17
CA GLY A 669 -25.62 8.50 14.66
C GLY A 669 -25.31 9.90 14.12
N ALA A 670 -25.48 10.13 12.81
CA ALA A 670 -25.21 11.42 12.18
C ALA A 670 -26.14 12.56 12.69
N VAL A 671 -27.44 12.27 12.90
CA VAL A 671 -28.40 13.26 13.44
C VAL A 671 -28.12 13.56 14.91
N GLY A 672 -27.70 12.56 15.70
CA GLY A 672 -27.20 12.76 17.06
C GLY A 672 -26.09 13.81 17.06
N LEU A 673 -25.05 13.60 16.25
CA LEU A 673 -23.90 14.52 16.15
C LEU A 673 -24.26 15.90 15.60
N LEU A 674 -25.17 16.03 14.64
CA LEU A 674 -25.64 17.33 14.12
C LEU A 674 -26.41 18.13 15.17
N GLY A 675 -27.19 17.47 16.03
CA GLY A 675 -27.98 18.12 17.07
C GLY A 675 -27.16 18.82 18.14
N ASP A 676 -25.87 18.48 18.29
CA ASP A 676 -24.94 19.15 19.21
C ASP A 676 -24.26 20.39 18.61
N VAL A 677 -24.41 20.64 17.29
CA VAL A 677 -23.76 21.77 16.61
C VAL A 677 -24.65 23.03 16.70
N PRO A 678 -24.19 24.13 17.32
CA PRO A 678 -24.99 25.34 17.47
C PRO A 678 -25.03 26.16 16.16
N ALA A 679 -26.01 25.88 15.29
CA ALA A 679 -26.31 26.69 14.10
C ALA A 679 -27.77 27.18 14.09
N PRO A 680 -28.04 28.41 13.59
CA PRO A 680 -29.34 29.08 13.73
C PRO A 680 -30.51 28.41 13.00
N ASP A 681 -30.24 27.54 12.01
CA ASP A 681 -31.26 26.88 11.21
C ASP A 681 -31.48 25.39 11.53
N HIS A 682 -30.73 24.79 12.47
CA HIS A 682 -30.93 23.40 12.92
C HIS A 682 -32.13 23.24 13.88
N ARG A 683 -33.29 23.80 13.51
CA ARG A 683 -34.52 23.69 14.29
C ARG A 683 -34.98 22.24 14.37
N ASP A 684 -34.87 21.67 15.58
CA ASP A 684 -35.36 20.34 15.97
C ASP A 684 -35.14 19.22 14.93
N LEU A 685 -33.87 18.95 14.59
CA LEU A 685 -33.54 17.77 13.77
C LEU A 685 -33.78 16.46 14.53
N ARG A 686 -33.53 16.42 15.85
CA ARG A 686 -33.71 15.22 16.69
C ARG A 686 -35.19 14.84 16.82
N GLY A 687 -36.09 15.75 17.20
CA GLY A 687 -37.52 15.46 17.32
C GLY A 687 -38.18 15.07 15.99
N ARG A 688 -37.70 15.62 14.87
CA ARG A 688 -38.13 15.19 13.52
C ARG A 688 -37.61 13.79 13.17
N TRP A 689 -36.37 13.45 13.50
CA TRP A 689 -35.87 12.08 13.37
C TRP A 689 -36.63 11.09 14.26
N HIS A 690 -36.94 11.46 15.51
CA HIS A 690 -37.76 10.64 16.41
C HIS A 690 -39.18 10.44 15.85
N SER A 691 -39.73 11.44 15.14
CA SER A 691 -40.99 11.32 14.42
C SER A 691 -40.90 10.32 13.25
N VAL A 692 -39.80 10.30 12.50
CA VAL A 692 -39.52 9.30 11.45
C VAL A 692 -39.43 7.90 12.03
N LEU A 693 -38.67 7.71 13.12
CA LEU A 693 -38.56 6.41 13.81
C LEU A 693 -39.92 5.91 14.33
N ARG A 694 -40.77 6.80 14.86
CA ARG A 694 -42.16 6.47 15.26
C ARG A 694 -43.01 6.05 14.06
N VAL A 695 -42.86 6.67 12.90
CA VAL A 695 -43.55 6.26 11.66
C VAL A 695 -43.06 4.90 11.17
N LEU A 696 -41.75 4.64 11.23
CA LEU A 696 -41.16 3.35 10.84
C LEU A 696 -41.63 2.21 11.76
N SER A 697 -41.64 2.42 13.08
CA SER A 697 -42.06 1.37 14.03
C SER A 697 -43.54 0.97 13.89
N ALA A 698 -44.40 1.94 13.60
CA ALA A 698 -45.85 1.77 13.55
C ALA A 698 -46.39 1.22 12.20
N ARG A 699 -45.63 1.27 11.10
CA ARG A 699 -46.09 0.80 9.79
C ARG A 699 -45.85 -0.70 9.61
N ASP A 700 -46.92 -1.48 9.45
CA ASP A 700 -46.81 -2.93 9.21
C ASP A 700 -46.23 -3.29 7.83
N THR A 701 -46.20 -2.36 6.87
CA THR A 701 -45.57 -2.55 5.55
C THR A 701 -44.04 -2.44 5.58
N VAL A 702 -43.45 -2.09 6.74
CA VAL A 702 -42.00 -1.99 6.94
C VAL A 702 -41.50 -3.35 7.46
N PRO A 703 -40.40 -3.93 6.92
CA PRO A 703 -39.84 -5.19 7.40
C PRO A 703 -39.54 -5.19 8.91
N GLY A 704 -39.73 -6.35 9.54
CA GLY A 704 -39.53 -6.53 10.98
C GLY A 704 -38.20 -5.96 11.49
N VAL A 705 -37.10 -6.21 10.78
CA VAL A 705 -35.74 -5.81 11.19
C VAL A 705 -35.56 -4.29 11.29
N VAL A 706 -36.20 -3.50 10.42
CA VAL A 706 -36.17 -2.03 10.48
C VAL A 706 -37.11 -1.53 11.58
N ARG A 707 -38.28 -2.14 11.74
CA ARG A 707 -39.25 -1.80 12.80
C ARG A 707 -38.68 -2.03 14.19
N GLY A 708 -38.09 -3.20 14.43
CA GLY A 708 -37.46 -3.56 15.71
C GLY A 708 -36.32 -2.61 16.03
N ARG A 709 -35.50 -2.26 15.03
CA ARG A 709 -34.41 -1.30 15.22
C ARG A 709 -34.90 0.11 15.55
N ALA A 710 -35.96 0.57 14.88
CA ALA A 710 -36.56 1.88 15.17
C ALA A 710 -37.14 1.96 16.60
N VAL A 711 -37.80 0.91 17.09
CA VAL A 711 -38.26 0.82 18.50
C VAL A 711 -37.08 0.81 19.46
N ARG A 712 -35.99 0.11 19.13
CA ARG A 712 -34.79 0.06 19.96
C ARG A 712 -34.12 1.43 20.10
N LEU A 713 -33.94 2.16 19.00
CA LEU A 713 -33.35 3.51 19.01
C LEU A 713 -34.21 4.51 19.81
N LEU A 714 -35.54 4.42 19.74
CA LEU A 714 -36.44 5.25 20.56
C LEU A 714 -36.38 4.90 22.06
N LEU A 715 -36.12 3.64 22.40
CA LEU A 715 -35.93 3.20 23.78
C LEU A 715 -34.59 3.66 24.35
N ASP A 716 -33.50 3.54 23.57
CA ASP A 716 -32.15 3.97 23.99
C ASP A 716 -32.07 5.49 24.24
N GLU A 717 -32.77 6.31 23.44
CA GLU A 717 -32.90 7.78 23.64
C GLU A 717 -33.97 8.18 24.69
N GLY A 718 -34.69 7.23 25.29
CA GLY A 718 -35.72 7.51 26.31
C GLY A 718 -37.04 8.11 25.78
N GLU A 719 -37.21 8.21 24.45
CA GLU A 719 -38.43 8.68 23.77
C GLU A 719 -39.60 7.68 23.84
N LEU A 720 -39.33 6.46 24.30
CA LEU A 720 -40.28 5.36 24.42
C LEU A 720 -39.94 4.55 25.68
N GLY A 721 -40.87 4.46 26.63
CA GLY A 721 -40.63 3.81 27.93
C GLY A 721 -40.60 2.28 27.85
N GLN A 722 -39.92 1.62 28.79
CA GLN A 722 -39.80 0.15 28.85
C GLN A 722 -41.17 -0.57 28.79
N ASP A 723 -42.18 -0.05 29.48
CA ASP A 723 -43.56 -0.56 29.42
C ASP A 723 -44.16 -0.55 28.01
N GLU A 724 -43.86 0.50 27.24
CA GLU A 724 -44.32 0.65 25.86
C GLU A 724 -43.50 -0.21 24.90
N ALA A 725 -42.19 -0.35 25.11
CA ALA A 725 -41.34 -1.25 24.33
C ALA A 725 -41.81 -2.71 24.49
N ALA A 726 -42.06 -3.13 25.73
CA ALA A 726 -42.60 -4.45 26.04
C ALA A 726 -44.03 -4.63 25.50
N ARG A 727 -44.85 -3.58 25.42
CA ARG A 727 -46.15 -3.62 24.75
C ARG A 727 -46.00 -3.86 23.25
N VAL A 728 -45.16 -3.08 22.56
CA VAL A 728 -44.94 -3.21 21.11
C VAL A 728 -44.35 -4.58 20.76
N MET A 729 -43.33 -5.03 21.51
CA MET A 729 -42.79 -6.38 21.41
C MET A 729 -43.88 -7.44 21.59
N GLY A 730 -44.72 -7.31 22.62
CA GLY A 730 -45.82 -8.26 22.87
C GLY A 730 -46.91 -8.31 21.78
N LEU A 731 -47.12 -7.21 21.03
CA LEU A 731 -47.99 -7.23 19.85
C LEU A 731 -47.32 -7.98 18.68
N VAL A 732 -46.05 -7.67 18.38
CA VAL A 732 -45.34 -8.29 17.26
C VAL A 732 -45.07 -9.78 17.50
N LEU A 733 -44.74 -10.18 18.73
CA LEU A 733 -44.53 -11.57 19.12
C LEU A 733 -45.84 -12.34 19.40
N SER A 734 -47.01 -11.80 19.02
CA SER A 734 -48.28 -12.49 19.18
C SER A 734 -48.44 -13.65 18.18
N PRO A 735 -49.26 -14.68 18.48
CA PRO A 735 -49.49 -15.81 17.58
C PRO A 735 -50.13 -15.47 16.21
N GLY A 736 -50.54 -14.22 15.99
CA GLY A 736 -51.07 -13.74 14.72
C GLY A 736 -50.00 -13.29 13.72
N THR A 737 -48.75 -13.13 14.16
CA THR A 737 -47.62 -12.71 13.31
C THR A 737 -46.90 -13.93 12.72
N PRO A 738 -46.53 -13.93 11.44
CA PRO A 738 -45.67 -14.97 10.87
C PRO A 738 -44.35 -15.11 11.65
N PRO A 739 -43.87 -16.33 11.96
CA PRO A 739 -42.65 -16.52 12.74
C PRO A 739 -41.41 -15.84 12.13
N GLY A 740 -41.30 -15.78 10.79
CA GLY A 740 -40.23 -15.07 10.09
C GLY A 740 -40.19 -13.57 10.38
N ASP A 741 -41.35 -12.90 10.36
CA ASP A 741 -41.45 -11.46 10.63
C ASP A 741 -41.14 -11.14 12.10
N ALA A 742 -41.59 -12.00 13.01
CA ALA A 742 -41.28 -11.91 14.44
C ALA A 742 -39.79 -12.13 14.72
N ALA A 743 -39.15 -13.12 14.07
CA ALA A 743 -37.71 -13.35 14.17
C ALA A 743 -36.89 -12.17 13.63
N ALA A 744 -37.27 -11.63 12.47
CA ALA A 744 -36.64 -10.44 11.90
C ALA A 744 -36.82 -9.20 12.80
N TRP A 745 -37.98 -9.04 13.45
CA TRP A 745 -38.20 -7.95 14.41
C TRP A 745 -37.33 -8.09 15.66
N ILE A 746 -37.20 -9.30 16.21
CA ILE A 746 -36.27 -9.59 17.32
C ILE A 746 -34.85 -9.21 16.90
N GLU A 747 -34.39 -9.64 15.73
CA GLU A 747 -33.08 -9.28 15.19
C GLU A 747 -32.87 -7.76 15.10
N GLY A 748 -33.86 -7.02 14.61
CA GLY A 748 -33.81 -5.55 14.61
C GLY A 748 -33.69 -4.93 16.01
N PHE A 749 -34.40 -5.48 16.99
CA PHE A 749 -34.49 -4.92 18.35
C PHE A 749 -33.29 -5.30 19.24
N VAL A 750 -32.74 -6.51 19.10
CA VAL A 750 -31.65 -7.03 19.97
C VAL A 750 -30.36 -7.42 19.24
N GLY A 751 -30.34 -7.52 17.91
CA GLY A 751 -29.19 -7.96 17.10
C GLY A 751 -28.07 -6.93 16.89
N GLY A 752 -28.13 -5.77 17.58
CA GLY A 752 -27.09 -4.76 17.53
C GLY A 752 -25.82 -5.18 18.30
N GLY A 753 -24.68 -5.16 17.61
CA GLY A 753 -23.35 -5.42 18.19
C GLY A 753 -23.00 -4.47 19.35
N SER A 754 -22.21 -4.97 20.30
CA SER A 754 -21.78 -4.26 21.53
C SER A 754 -22.90 -3.55 22.30
N GLY A 755 -23.94 -4.29 22.70
CA GLY A 755 -24.95 -3.80 23.66
C GLY A 755 -26.30 -4.53 23.62
N GLY A 756 -26.67 -5.15 22.50
CA GLY A 756 -28.00 -5.74 22.28
C GLY A 756 -28.44 -6.71 23.37
N GLY A 757 -27.64 -7.74 23.65
CA GLY A 757 -27.94 -8.74 24.68
C GLY A 757 -27.93 -8.23 26.13
N MET A 758 -27.32 -7.07 26.41
CA MET A 758 -27.27 -6.49 27.76
C MET A 758 -28.65 -5.97 28.20
N LEU A 759 -29.48 -5.50 27.26
CA LEU A 759 -30.86 -5.10 27.55
C LEU A 759 -31.67 -6.29 28.10
N LEU A 760 -31.53 -7.48 27.49
CA LEU A 760 -32.21 -8.70 27.92
C LEU A 760 -31.70 -9.25 29.25
N VAL A 761 -30.50 -8.84 29.71
CA VAL A 761 -29.99 -9.16 31.05
C VAL A 761 -30.61 -8.27 32.13
N HIS A 762 -30.98 -7.04 31.78
CA HIS A 762 -31.53 -6.05 32.73
C HIS A 762 -33.05 -5.96 32.73
N ASP A 763 -33.72 -6.34 31.64
CA ASP A 763 -35.19 -6.36 31.52
C ASP A 763 -35.70 -7.81 31.40
N GLU A 764 -36.01 -8.41 32.55
CA GLU A 764 -36.57 -9.77 32.65
C GLU A 764 -37.93 -9.90 31.94
N ARG A 765 -38.66 -8.80 31.70
CA ARG A 765 -39.95 -8.82 31.00
C ARG A 765 -39.77 -8.89 29.49
N LEU A 766 -38.81 -8.14 28.91
CA LEU A 766 -38.43 -8.29 27.51
C LEU A 766 -37.83 -9.68 27.25
N LEU A 767 -36.98 -10.18 28.17
CA LEU A 767 -36.48 -11.56 28.11
C LEU A 767 -37.62 -12.58 28.14
N GLY A 768 -38.58 -12.44 29.06
CA GLY A 768 -39.74 -13.33 29.18
C GLY A 768 -40.68 -13.29 27.96
N LEU A 769 -40.79 -12.17 27.25
CA LEU A 769 -41.54 -12.08 25.99
C LEU A 769 -40.85 -12.83 24.85
N VAL A 770 -39.52 -12.73 24.74
CA VAL A 770 -38.72 -13.48 23.77
C VAL A 770 -38.75 -14.98 24.08
N ASP A 771 -38.63 -15.37 25.35
CA ASP A 771 -38.71 -16.78 25.81
C ASP A 771 -40.09 -17.40 25.56
N ALA A 772 -41.17 -16.70 25.90
CA ALA A 772 -42.54 -17.15 25.66
C ALA A 772 -42.88 -17.28 24.16
N TRP A 773 -42.30 -16.44 23.30
CA TRP A 773 -42.42 -16.58 21.85
C TRP A 773 -41.59 -17.76 21.34
N LEU A 774 -40.30 -17.86 21.69
CA LEU A 774 -39.41 -18.95 21.26
C LEU A 774 -39.96 -20.34 21.63
N THR A 775 -40.54 -20.48 22.82
CA THR A 775 -41.18 -21.73 23.29
C THR A 775 -42.56 -21.97 22.68
N GLY A 776 -43.18 -20.95 22.07
CA GLY A 776 -44.47 -21.03 21.38
C GLY A 776 -44.39 -21.25 19.86
N VAL A 777 -43.21 -21.08 19.23
CA VAL A 777 -43.04 -21.33 17.79
C VAL A 777 -43.19 -22.83 17.49
N PRO A 778 -44.08 -23.24 16.54
CA PRO A 778 -44.20 -24.64 16.14
C PRO A 778 -42.90 -25.22 15.58
N ALA A 779 -42.59 -26.49 15.88
CA ALA A 779 -41.33 -27.12 15.50
C ALA A 779 -41.01 -27.04 13.99
N GLU A 780 -42.02 -27.12 13.14
CA GLU A 780 -41.90 -27.00 11.67
C GLU A 780 -41.43 -25.59 11.27
N ALA A 781 -42.02 -24.53 11.85
CA ALA A 781 -41.64 -23.15 11.58
C ALA A 781 -40.36 -22.72 12.33
N PHE A 782 -39.99 -23.42 13.41
CA PHE A 782 -38.77 -23.14 14.17
C PHE A 782 -37.51 -23.37 13.31
N THR A 783 -37.51 -24.39 12.45
CA THR A 783 -36.40 -24.67 11.53
C THR A 783 -36.16 -23.51 10.55
N ASP A 784 -37.21 -22.86 10.08
CA ASP A 784 -37.11 -21.75 9.12
C ASP A 784 -36.56 -20.45 9.75
N VAL A 785 -36.89 -20.19 11.02
CA VAL A 785 -36.41 -18.99 11.74
C VAL A 785 -35.06 -19.17 12.44
N LEU A 786 -34.62 -20.41 12.66
CA LEU A 786 -33.38 -20.75 13.36
C LEU A 786 -32.13 -20.05 12.80
N PRO A 787 -31.93 -19.86 11.47
CA PRO A 787 -30.79 -19.13 10.94
C PRO A 787 -30.71 -17.67 11.42
N LEU A 788 -31.85 -16.95 11.40
CA LEU A 788 -31.94 -15.54 11.85
C LEU A 788 -31.70 -15.42 13.35
N LEU A 789 -32.29 -16.31 14.15
CA LEU A 789 -32.10 -16.33 15.60
C LEU A 789 -30.65 -16.69 15.96
N ARG A 790 -30.03 -17.63 15.24
CA ARG A 790 -28.61 -17.97 15.43
C ARG A 790 -27.70 -16.79 15.07
N ARG A 791 -27.97 -16.08 13.97
CA ARG A 791 -27.25 -14.85 13.58
C ARG A 791 -27.33 -13.81 14.71
N THR A 792 -28.55 -13.52 15.17
CA THR A 792 -28.85 -12.59 16.27
C THR A 792 -28.11 -12.92 17.57
N PHE A 793 -28.30 -14.12 18.12
CA PHE A 793 -27.81 -14.45 19.47
C PHE A 793 -26.33 -14.88 19.50
N SER A 794 -25.74 -15.31 18.38
CA SER A 794 -24.32 -15.70 18.34
C SER A 794 -23.36 -14.50 18.38
N ALA A 795 -23.82 -13.33 17.95
CA ALA A 795 -23.07 -12.07 18.00
C ALA A 795 -22.82 -11.53 19.42
N TYR A 796 -23.48 -12.09 20.44
CA TYR A 796 -23.33 -11.66 21.83
C TYR A 796 -22.00 -12.12 22.45
N GLU A 797 -21.43 -11.29 23.32
CA GLU A 797 -20.23 -11.64 24.07
C GLU A 797 -20.41 -12.93 24.90
N PRO A 798 -19.35 -13.73 25.11
CA PRO A 798 -19.43 -14.96 25.90
C PRO A 798 -19.96 -14.77 27.32
N GLY A 799 -19.67 -13.62 27.95
CA GLY A 799 -20.20 -13.27 29.28
C GLY A 799 -21.72 -13.08 29.26
N VAL A 800 -22.22 -12.23 28.37
CA VAL A 800 -23.66 -11.95 28.19
C VAL A 800 -24.44 -13.23 27.87
N ARG A 801 -23.92 -14.09 26.97
CA ARG A 801 -24.55 -15.38 26.67
C ARG A 801 -24.65 -16.31 27.88
N ARG A 802 -23.64 -16.32 28.76
CA ARG A 802 -23.68 -17.10 30.01
C ARG A 802 -24.77 -16.59 30.95
N THR A 803 -24.83 -15.29 31.18
CA THR A 803 -25.83 -14.67 32.07
C THR A 803 -27.25 -14.87 31.55
N LEU A 804 -27.49 -14.69 30.25
CA LEU A 804 -28.80 -14.99 29.65
C LEU A 804 -29.17 -16.48 29.79
N GLY A 805 -28.23 -17.40 29.58
CA GLY A 805 -28.45 -18.83 29.82
C GLY A 805 -28.76 -19.17 31.28
N GLU A 806 -28.17 -18.46 32.24
CA GLU A 806 -28.48 -18.60 33.67
C GLU A 806 -29.86 -18.05 34.04
N LEU A 807 -30.29 -16.93 33.44
CA LEU A 807 -31.64 -16.37 33.59
C LEU A 807 -32.70 -17.30 32.99
N VAL A 808 -32.50 -17.79 31.76
CA VAL A 808 -33.41 -18.77 31.11
C VAL A 808 -33.48 -20.07 31.91
N ARG A 809 -32.35 -20.58 32.43
CA ARG A 809 -32.34 -21.76 33.33
C ARG A 809 -33.12 -21.54 34.63
N ARG A 810 -33.25 -20.30 35.10
CA ARG A 810 -34.07 -19.93 36.27
C ARG A 810 -35.57 -20.02 35.98
N GLY A 811 -35.94 -19.95 34.70
CA GLY A 811 -37.31 -19.95 34.20
C GLY A 811 -38.00 -18.58 34.36
N PRO A 812 -39.02 -18.27 33.54
CA PRO A 812 -39.90 -17.14 33.78
C PRO A 812 -40.62 -17.36 35.12
N GLY A 813 -40.28 -16.55 36.12
CA GLY A 813 -40.72 -16.77 37.50
C GLY A 813 -42.24 -16.86 37.63
N GLU A 814 -42.71 -17.77 38.48
CA GLU A 814 -44.12 -17.84 38.88
C GLU A 814 -44.59 -16.44 39.32
N ARG A 815 -45.76 -16.01 38.83
CA ARG A 815 -46.40 -14.76 39.27
C ARG A 815 -46.94 -14.89 40.70
N GLY A 816 -46.04 -14.99 41.66
CA GLY A 816 -46.34 -14.91 43.08
C GLY A 816 -46.65 -13.48 43.49
N SER A 817 -47.86 -13.24 43.98
CA SER A 817 -48.22 -11.97 44.64
C SER A 817 -47.49 -11.84 45.97
N VAL A 818 -46.25 -11.35 45.95
CA VAL A 818 -45.50 -11.05 47.17
C VAL A 818 -45.85 -9.63 47.61
N SER A 819 -46.60 -9.56 48.72
CA SER A 819 -46.85 -8.34 49.47
C SER A 819 -45.55 -7.59 49.76
N ALA A 820 -45.61 -6.26 49.77
CA ALA A 820 -44.50 -5.37 50.06
C ALA A 820 -43.64 -5.82 51.27
N ALA A 821 -42.42 -6.26 50.99
CA ALA A 821 -41.30 -6.39 51.92
C ALA A 821 -40.00 -6.30 51.10
N GLY A 822 -39.23 -5.24 51.29
CA GLY A 822 -38.12 -4.91 50.41
C GLY A 822 -36.86 -5.75 50.65
N THR A 823 -36.41 -6.47 49.62
CA THR A 823 -35.01 -6.90 49.43
C THR A 823 -34.64 -6.85 47.95
N GLY A 824 -34.65 -5.65 47.38
CA GLY A 824 -34.00 -5.40 46.08
C GLY A 824 -32.49 -5.57 46.20
N ILE A 825 -31.82 -5.99 45.12
CA ILE A 825 -30.35 -6.09 45.07
C ILE A 825 -29.78 -4.68 45.31
N PRO A 826 -28.80 -4.49 46.22
CA PRO A 826 -28.29 -3.16 46.54
C PRO A 826 -27.78 -2.41 45.31
N GLY A 827 -28.48 -1.35 44.91
CA GLY A 827 -28.15 -0.50 43.75
C GLY A 827 -29.16 -0.52 42.60
N PHE A 828 -30.17 -1.38 42.62
CA PHE A 828 -31.18 -1.49 41.55
C PHE A 828 -32.62 -1.43 42.10
N ALA A 829 -32.91 -0.36 42.85
CA ALA A 829 -34.28 0.00 43.21
C ALA A 829 -34.96 0.78 42.06
N ALA A 830 -36.29 0.91 42.09
CA ALA A 830 -37.04 1.69 41.11
C ALA A 830 -36.74 3.20 41.20
N ASP A 831 -36.32 3.67 42.37
CA ASP A 831 -35.86 5.04 42.61
C ASP A 831 -34.33 5.10 42.68
N LEU A 832 -33.74 6.20 42.21
CA LEU A 832 -32.30 6.47 42.29
C LEU A 832 -31.83 6.52 43.75
N ASP A 833 -30.87 5.65 44.11
CA ASP A 833 -30.13 5.74 45.37
C ASP A 833 -29.17 6.93 45.31
N ALA A 834 -29.68 8.10 45.69
CA ALA A 834 -28.94 9.35 45.72
C ALA A 834 -27.66 9.25 46.56
N GLY A 835 -27.67 8.48 47.66
CA GLY A 835 -26.50 8.30 48.52
C GLY A 835 -25.35 7.58 47.81
N ARG A 836 -25.66 6.57 46.98
CA ARG A 836 -24.65 5.90 46.13
C ARG A 836 -24.27 6.70 44.89
N ALA A 837 -25.21 7.42 44.29
CA ALA A 837 -24.91 8.30 43.16
C ALA A 837 -23.93 9.41 43.59
N ASP A 838 -24.20 10.07 44.72
CA ASP A 838 -23.35 11.10 45.30
C ASP A 838 -21.98 10.56 45.74
N ALA A 839 -21.90 9.31 46.21
CA ALA A 839 -20.63 8.68 46.60
C ALA A 839 -19.67 8.48 45.41
N VAL A 840 -20.15 8.45 44.17
CA VAL A 840 -19.34 8.29 42.95
C VAL A 840 -18.91 9.65 42.37
N LEU A 841 -19.62 10.74 42.68
CA LEU A 841 -19.31 12.09 42.18
C LEU A 841 -17.87 12.57 42.46
N PRO A 842 -17.24 12.33 43.63
CA PRO A 842 -15.85 12.73 43.85
C PRO A 842 -14.86 12.00 42.93
N VAL A 843 -15.08 10.71 42.68
CA VAL A 843 -14.22 9.93 41.78
C VAL A 843 -14.41 10.36 40.33
N VAL A 844 -15.65 10.67 39.92
CA VAL A 844 -15.94 11.20 38.58
C VAL A 844 -15.37 12.61 38.40
N ARG A 845 -15.42 13.48 39.41
CA ARG A 845 -14.77 14.80 39.37
C ARG A 845 -13.25 14.69 39.29
N LEU A 846 -12.64 13.77 40.03
CA LEU A 846 -11.20 13.47 39.94
C LEU A 846 -10.81 12.98 38.53
N LEU A 847 -11.55 12.04 37.96
CA LEU A 847 -11.31 11.49 36.62
C LEU A 847 -11.55 12.52 35.49
N LEU A 848 -12.48 13.46 35.69
CA LEU A 848 -12.76 14.55 34.75
C LEU A 848 -11.94 15.83 35.01
N GLY A 849 -11.05 15.83 36.02
CA GLY A 849 -10.19 16.97 36.35
C GLY A 849 -10.93 18.21 36.88
N LEU A 850 -12.09 18.02 37.51
CA LEU A 850 -12.99 19.10 37.95
C LEU A 850 -12.73 19.61 39.39
N ASP A 851 -11.86 18.96 40.15
CA ASP A 851 -11.47 19.38 41.50
C ASP A 851 -10.11 20.12 41.47
N GLU A 852 -10.13 21.45 41.61
CA GLU A 852 -8.90 22.25 41.76
C GLU A 852 -8.28 22.12 43.16
N PRO A 853 -6.93 22.19 43.30
CA PRO A 853 -6.25 22.04 44.58
C PRO A 853 -6.24 23.34 45.39
N GLY A 854 -7.29 23.62 46.17
CA GLY A 854 -7.23 24.70 47.17
C GLY A 854 -8.51 25.02 47.94
N GLY A 855 -8.63 24.56 49.20
CA GLY A 855 -9.73 24.97 50.08
C GLY A 855 -9.85 24.15 51.37
N GLY A 856 -9.01 24.40 52.37
CA GLY A 856 -9.06 23.70 53.65
C GLY A 856 -10.28 24.10 54.51
N PRO A 857 -10.93 23.17 55.24
CA PRO A 857 -12.06 23.48 56.10
C PRO A 857 -11.61 24.06 57.45
N SER A 858 -12.22 25.19 57.84
CA SER A 858 -12.08 25.82 59.15
C SER A 858 -12.74 24.98 60.26
N GLY A 859 -11.97 24.55 61.26
CA GLY A 859 -12.49 23.86 62.45
C GLY A 859 -12.79 24.79 63.64
N PRO A 860 -13.70 24.41 64.56
CA PRO A 860 -13.89 25.08 65.84
C PRO A 860 -13.19 24.36 67.00
N SER A 861 -12.37 25.13 67.73
CA SER A 861 -11.87 24.99 69.12
C SER A 861 -12.28 23.78 70.00
N GLY A 862 -11.30 23.15 70.67
CA GLY A 862 -11.58 22.35 71.89
C GLY A 862 -10.43 21.56 72.56
N GLY A 863 -9.59 22.21 73.37
CA GLY A 863 -8.90 21.59 74.54
C GLY A 863 -7.58 20.82 74.30
N PRO A 864 -6.54 20.99 75.15
CA PRO A 864 -5.26 20.28 75.03
C PRO A 864 -5.17 19.02 75.91
N GLY A 865 -4.40 18.03 75.46
CA GLY A 865 -3.94 16.88 76.24
C GLY A 865 -2.58 16.38 75.71
N GLU A 866 -1.60 16.25 76.60
CA GLU A 866 -0.21 15.88 76.27
C GLU A 866 0.01 14.35 76.21
N VAL A 867 1.24 13.98 75.79
CA VAL A 867 2.05 12.78 76.14
C VAL A 867 2.30 11.76 75.01
N GLU A 868 3.59 11.67 74.61
CA GLU A 868 4.42 10.51 74.17
C GLU A 868 3.84 9.46 73.17
N LYS A 869 4.59 8.77 72.29
CA LYS A 869 6.01 8.75 71.85
C LYS A 869 6.11 7.86 70.57
N ASP A 870 7.34 7.57 70.14
CA ASP A 870 7.74 6.53 69.18
C ASP A 870 7.29 6.81 67.72
N VAL A 871 8.17 7.09 66.75
CA VAL A 871 9.44 6.42 66.38
C VAL A 871 9.23 4.96 65.99
N ASP A 872 8.86 4.74 64.74
CA ASP A 872 9.80 4.08 63.84
C ASP A 872 9.64 4.56 62.40
N ASN A 873 10.76 4.61 61.67
CA ASN A 873 10.85 5.11 60.31
C ASN A 873 11.68 4.13 59.49
N ASP A 874 11.02 3.27 58.73
CA ASP A 874 11.64 2.50 57.67
C ASP A 874 10.61 2.07 56.62
N LEU A 875 10.79 2.53 55.38
CA LEU A 875 10.91 1.67 54.19
C LEU A 875 11.05 2.56 52.95
N ALA A 876 12.30 2.70 52.49
CA ALA A 876 12.60 3.26 51.19
C ALA A 876 12.61 2.16 50.11
N GLY A 877 11.96 2.42 48.98
CA GLY A 877 12.20 1.75 47.71
C GLY A 877 11.58 0.35 47.53
N VAL A 878 10.88 0.16 46.41
CA VAL A 878 11.48 -0.40 45.18
C VAL A 878 10.73 0.20 43.99
N ALA A 879 11.45 0.53 42.91
CA ALA A 879 10.86 0.97 41.66
C ALA A 879 10.52 -0.23 40.76
N GLY A 880 9.44 -0.10 40.00
CA GLY A 880 8.98 -1.02 38.95
C GLY A 880 7.93 -0.32 38.11
#